data_AF-A0A3Q8W065-F1
#
_entry.id   AF-A0A3Q8W065-F1
#
_cell.length_a   1.000
_cell.length_b   1.000
_cell.length_c   1.000
_cell.angle_alpha   90.00
_cell.angle_beta   90.00
_cell.angle_gamma   90.00
#
_symmetry.space_group_name_H-M   'P 1'
#
loop_
_entity.id
_entity.type
_entity.pdbx_description
1 polymer ?
#
loop_
_entity_poly.entity_id
_entity_poly.type
_entity_poly.pdbx_seq_one_letter_code
_entity_poly.pdbx_strand_id
1 'polypeptide(L)'
;MHIIETYFECCGFDHTFIQGGTSVYLWNLSKKFAQSGHRVSIVTPAHGRLDDLRTRYEVEDLPYEDAYTLPVPLDPEVWRDFPAEAALALTTTAHRIRLDGVDLYFLANDWLNRLPDTFYPPYQSKGSDLVFFKPLVFQVDAVRFLRTWFGDEKALVHAHEPYYHYLLPAALRDDPSKLVVSNVQSNMPIAKKVYEPEVRRLLELLGAPLPARAPEPPVAVPAAMVQYQQLTHLHYEYGPDNLAVYELTADHSDLIDFLSPGQLDFYAGFRDTPFEDLFGRLPIADVVRRNAHKMFVGGCAVSDQWLAWDPAGVDRAEVLEGLGLDPDLPAFFHNARYAVHHKGQLELVRAVDRVLSEGLAASFVIRCISGSGIDDPFFHEVAARHKGRLHLEWERVPERQVFGYAAASDFCLFPSKFEMDTFLIAQGEAMAVGSVPIATDQRGMAHFGHADPPDSATGFAVNRSFAEDDELLVAALAARIRQAAALWREEPERYRELARRASAVARVFTWAHCADLHLTEFARLWQGEPPRLDPELALRHGWFDLVEDPARTAEAALARGDVDAYERRAPLDDAAVRQLFDAAWARADFAACERAAERGRPGVIGADDLTRLRTRARLTPDGSLLYRLPQAVRVEVVSPASDSGPRARPGVRALERTAPGTFTGPAPGPGALLLLTLDSGRVVWDEVRRG
;
A
#
# COMPACT_ATOMS: atom_id res chain seq x y z
N MET A 1 29.49 -8.29 0.75
CA MET A 1 29.10 -6.86 0.85
C MET A 1 28.80 -6.55 2.32
N HIS A 2 28.89 -5.29 2.72
CA HIS A 2 28.29 -4.82 3.97
C HIS A 2 26.95 -4.18 3.67
N ILE A 3 25.88 -4.75 4.22
CA ILE A 3 24.49 -4.27 4.08
C ILE A 3 24.10 -3.65 5.43
N ILE A 4 23.68 -2.40 5.41
CA ILE A 4 23.23 -1.66 6.58
C ILE A 4 21.75 -1.35 6.38
N GLU A 5 20.92 -2.07 7.13
CA GLU A 5 19.50 -1.81 7.21
C GLU A 5 19.25 -0.60 8.12
N THR A 6 18.48 0.38 7.65
CA THR A 6 18.08 1.55 8.44
C THR A 6 16.56 1.59 8.51
N TYR A 7 16.03 1.49 9.73
CA TYR A 7 14.61 1.55 9.97
C TYR A 7 14.30 2.16 11.34
N PHE A 8 13.24 2.96 11.40
CA PHE A 8 12.84 3.64 12.62
C PHE A 8 12.32 2.67 13.70
N GLU A 9 11.88 1.47 13.33
CA GLU A 9 11.23 0.51 14.24
C GLU A 9 11.77 -0.92 14.04
N CYS A 10 13.09 -1.10 14.10
CA CYS A 10 13.68 -2.42 13.86
C CYS A 10 13.77 -3.30 15.12
N CYS A 11 12.60 -3.69 15.65
CA CYS A 11 12.50 -4.52 16.85
C CYS A 11 11.92 -5.93 16.61
N GLY A 12 11.79 -6.36 15.35
CA GLY A 12 11.17 -7.64 14.98
C GLY A 12 11.94 -8.90 15.38
N PHE A 13 13.12 -8.75 15.97
CA PHE A 13 13.88 -9.85 16.57
C PHE A 13 13.30 -10.33 17.91
N ASP A 14 12.44 -9.53 18.55
CA ASP A 14 11.80 -9.84 19.83
C ASP A 14 10.31 -9.47 19.80
N HIS A 15 9.46 -10.48 19.98
CA HIS A 15 8.01 -10.37 19.89
C HIS A 15 7.37 -9.34 20.83
N THR A 16 8.02 -9.01 21.94
CA THR A 16 7.51 -8.04 22.91
C THR A 16 7.62 -6.58 22.45
N PHE A 17 8.41 -6.34 21.40
CA PHE A 17 8.65 -5.01 20.83
C PHE A 17 8.05 -4.83 19.42
N ILE A 18 7.35 -5.84 18.89
CA ILE A 18 6.71 -5.75 17.57
C ILE A 18 5.53 -4.77 17.62
N GLN A 19 5.56 -3.73 16.78
CA GLN A 19 4.41 -2.84 16.57
C GLN A 19 3.69 -3.12 15.24
N GLY A 20 4.37 -3.73 14.26
CA GLY A 20 3.78 -4.12 12.98
C GLY A 20 4.59 -5.15 12.20
N GLY A 21 4.03 -5.64 11.09
CA GLY A 21 4.67 -6.69 10.25
C GLY A 21 5.97 -6.25 9.57
N THR A 22 6.22 -4.95 9.44
CA THR A 22 7.44 -4.41 8.82
C THR A 22 8.70 -4.71 9.62
N SER A 23 8.64 -4.70 10.94
CA SER A 23 9.79 -5.03 11.78
C SER A 23 10.15 -6.52 11.69
N VAL A 24 9.14 -7.40 11.54
CA VAL A 24 9.31 -8.84 11.28
C VAL A 24 9.91 -9.09 9.90
N TYR A 25 9.47 -8.33 8.89
CA TYR A 25 10.06 -8.35 7.55
C TYR A 25 11.57 -8.10 7.60
N LEU A 26 11.95 -7.00 8.27
CA LEU A 26 13.34 -6.55 8.28
C LEU A 26 14.26 -7.54 8.99
N TRP A 27 13.83 -8.05 10.15
CA TRP A 27 14.62 -9.02 10.90
C TRP A 27 14.86 -10.31 10.11
N ASN A 28 13.82 -10.85 9.48
CA ASN A 28 13.96 -12.10 8.74
C ASN A 28 14.81 -11.93 7.48
N LEU A 29 14.66 -10.83 6.74
CA LEU A 29 15.50 -10.51 5.60
C LEU A 29 16.98 -10.36 6.00
N SER A 30 17.25 -9.60 7.06
CA SER A 30 18.61 -9.38 7.60
C SER A 30 19.32 -10.67 7.95
N LYS A 31 18.63 -11.61 8.63
CA LYS A 31 19.17 -12.94 8.92
C LYS A 31 19.54 -13.71 7.65
N LYS A 32 18.74 -13.61 6.58
CA LYS A 32 19.02 -14.32 5.32
C LYS A 32 20.21 -13.72 4.57
N PHE A 33 20.40 -12.40 4.63
CA PHE A 33 21.63 -11.78 4.14
C PHE A 33 22.86 -12.27 4.90
N ALA A 34 22.79 -12.34 6.23
CA ALA A 34 23.89 -12.84 7.07
C ALA A 34 24.18 -14.32 6.80
N GLN A 35 23.14 -15.16 6.68
CA GLN A 35 23.26 -16.58 6.33
C GLN A 35 23.87 -16.79 4.93
N SER A 36 23.66 -15.83 4.02
CA SER A 36 24.26 -15.82 2.67
C SER A 36 25.71 -15.31 2.66
N GLY A 37 26.31 -15.07 3.83
CA GLY A 37 27.72 -14.69 3.98
C GLY A 37 28.00 -13.18 3.87
N HIS A 38 26.97 -12.34 3.99
CA HIS A 38 27.14 -10.89 4.00
C HIS A 38 27.31 -10.36 5.43
N ARG A 39 28.05 -9.26 5.58
CA ARG A 39 28.06 -8.51 6.85
C ARG A 39 26.78 -7.70 6.89
N VAL A 40 26.00 -7.86 7.95
CA VAL A 40 24.71 -7.17 8.10
C VAL A 40 24.71 -6.37 9.40
N SER A 41 24.38 -5.10 9.27
CA SER A 41 24.14 -4.21 10.39
C SER A 41 22.72 -3.66 10.31
N ILE A 42 22.07 -3.45 11.45
CA ILE A 42 20.79 -2.75 11.56
C ILE A 42 21.03 -1.49 12.38
N VAL A 43 20.50 -0.34 11.95
CA VAL A 43 20.52 0.91 12.74
C VAL A 43 19.08 1.32 13.04
N THR A 44 18.76 1.48 14.31
CA THR A 44 17.41 1.83 14.82
C THR A 44 17.53 2.68 16.10
N PRO A 45 16.52 3.49 16.46
CA PRO A 45 16.48 4.09 17.79
C PRO A 45 16.31 3.03 18.88
N ALA A 46 16.80 3.31 20.08
CA ALA A 46 16.59 2.47 21.25
C ALA A 46 15.19 2.57 21.86
N HIS A 47 14.43 3.63 21.51
CA HIS A 47 13.06 3.87 21.97
C HIS A 47 12.86 3.84 23.49
N GLY A 48 13.89 4.15 24.28
CA GLY A 48 13.80 4.11 25.74
C GLY A 48 13.67 2.68 26.28
N ARG A 49 14.02 1.68 25.46
CA ARG A 49 13.96 0.25 25.81
C ARG A 49 15.32 -0.36 26.14
N LEU A 50 16.38 0.46 26.29
CA LEU A 50 17.72 -0.07 26.59
C LEU A 50 17.77 -0.93 27.84
N ASP A 51 17.10 -0.52 28.92
CA ASP A 51 17.07 -1.30 30.15
C ASP A 51 16.39 -2.65 29.94
N ASP A 52 15.24 -2.66 29.25
CA ASP A 52 14.54 -3.88 28.87
C ASP A 52 15.44 -4.79 28.01
N LEU A 53 16.17 -4.23 27.05
CA LEU A 53 17.11 -4.96 26.20
C LEU A 53 18.26 -5.55 27.01
N ARG A 54 18.85 -4.80 27.94
CA ARG A 54 19.92 -5.27 28.84
C ARG A 54 19.49 -6.43 29.72
N THR A 55 18.21 -6.52 30.08
CA THR A 55 17.71 -7.65 30.87
C THR A 55 17.61 -8.96 30.05
N ARG A 56 17.63 -8.88 28.72
CA ARG A 56 17.34 -10.02 27.82
C ARG A 56 18.50 -10.39 26.90
N TYR A 57 19.35 -9.42 26.57
CA TYR A 57 20.42 -9.55 25.60
C TYR A 57 21.72 -8.99 26.15
N GLU A 58 22.84 -9.47 25.61
CA GLU A 58 24.15 -8.87 25.85
C GLU A 58 24.25 -7.56 25.05
N VAL A 59 24.12 -6.45 25.75
CA VAL A 59 24.22 -5.10 25.19
C VAL A 59 25.63 -4.55 25.42
N GLU A 60 26.33 -4.25 24.33
CA GLU A 60 27.64 -3.60 24.33
C GLU A 60 27.47 -2.08 24.20
N ASP A 61 28.01 -1.33 25.15
CA ASP A 61 28.12 0.12 25.07
C ASP A 61 29.28 0.50 24.16
N LEU A 62 28.98 1.17 23.04
CA LEU A 62 30.01 1.55 22.08
C LEU A 62 30.67 2.87 22.52
N PRO A 63 31.96 3.09 22.19
CA PRO A 63 32.63 4.36 22.40
C PRO A 63 32.18 5.40 21.35
N TYR A 64 30.87 5.63 21.26
CA TYR A 64 30.24 6.60 20.37
C TYR A 64 29.42 7.57 21.20
N GLU A 65 29.76 8.85 21.09
CA GLU A 65 29.02 9.96 21.66
C GLU A 65 29.06 11.11 20.66
N ASP A 66 27.90 11.62 20.27
CA ASP A 66 27.78 12.74 19.35
C ASP A 66 26.83 13.79 19.94
N ALA A 67 27.40 14.96 20.27
CA ALA A 67 26.69 16.06 20.90
C ALA A 67 26.56 17.24 19.93
N TYR A 68 25.33 17.65 19.66
CA TYR A 68 25.03 18.77 18.77
C TYR A 68 23.66 19.37 19.07
N THR A 69 23.32 20.46 18.38
CA THR A 69 21.97 21.05 18.44
C THR A 69 21.33 20.90 17.06
N LEU A 70 20.17 20.25 17.01
CA LEU A 70 19.37 20.09 15.81
C LEU A 70 18.49 21.35 15.62
N PRO A 71 18.70 22.15 14.55
CA PRO A 71 17.84 23.26 14.20
C PRO A 71 16.66 22.73 13.36
N VAL A 72 15.44 22.86 13.88
CA VAL A 72 14.21 22.40 13.21
C VAL A 72 13.35 23.62 12.88
N PRO A 73 13.42 24.15 11.65
CA PRO A 73 12.45 25.12 11.15
C PRO A 73 11.04 24.56 11.24
N LEU A 74 10.13 25.32 11.85
CA LEU A 74 8.76 24.91 12.04
C LEU A 74 7.85 25.57 11.01
N ASP A 75 7.00 24.78 10.37
CA ASP A 75 5.95 25.27 9.48
C ASP A 75 4.98 26.18 10.27
N PRO A 76 4.93 27.49 9.98
CA PRO A 76 4.14 28.44 10.75
C PRO A 76 2.62 28.20 10.62
N GLU A 77 2.16 27.48 9.59
CA GLU A 77 0.75 27.15 9.44
C GLU A 77 0.32 26.03 10.39
N VAL A 78 1.25 25.11 10.71
CA VAL A 78 1.06 23.94 11.56
C VAL A 78 1.44 24.21 13.02
N TRP A 79 2.55 24.90 13.27
CA TRP A 79 3.16 25.11 14.58
C TRP A 79 2.97 26.54 15.09
N ARG A 80 1.73 27.04 15.04
CA ARG A 80 1.38 28.46 15.26
C ARG A 80 1.83 29.03 16.61
N ASP A 81 1.88 28.19 17.64
CA ASP A 81 2.22 28.58 19.01
C ASP A 81 3.69 28.32 19.38
N PHE A 82 4.52 27.98 18.39
CA PHE A 82 5.95 27.70 18.56
C PHE A 82 6.82 28.77 17.88
N PRO A 83 8.11 28.92 18.27
CA PRO A 83 9.05 29.75 17.52
C PRO A 83 9.25 29.24 16.08
N ALA A 84 9.68 30.11 15.17
CA ALA A 84 9.91 29.73 13.77
C ALA A 84 10.99 28.64 13.58
N GLU A 85 11.91 28.49 14.53
CA GLU A 85 12.89 27.40 14.59
C GLU A 85 12.99 26.89 16.03
N ALA A 86 12.93 25.57 16.20
CA ALA A 86 13.21 24.90 17.46
C ALA A 86 14.66 24.39 17.48
N ALA A 87 15.34 24.55 18.62
CA ALA A 87 16.70 24.06 18.82
C ALA A 87 16.66 22.85 19.78
N LEU A 88 16.88 21.65 19.26
CA LEU A 88 16.85 20.42 20.07
C LEU A 88 18.29 20.06 20.43
N ALA A 89 18.67 20.19 21.70
CA ALA A 89 19.97 19.71 22.17
C ALA A 89 19.97 18.18 22.21
N LEU A 90 20.96 17.56 21.57
CA LEU A 90 21.08 16.12 21.44
C LEU A 90 22.46 15.68 21.93
N THR A 91 22.48 14.59 22.69
CA THR A 91 23.69 13.81 22.98
C THR A 91 23.35 12.37 22.68
N THR A 92 23.81 11.89 21.53
CA THR A 92 23.44 10.57 21.01
C THR A 92 24.53 9.56 21.33
N THR A 93 24.16 8.50 22.03
CA THR A 93 25.00 7.32 22.28
C THR A 93 24.58 6.15 21.40
N ALA A 94 25.48 5.20 21.18
CA ALA A 94 25.19 3.98 20.43
C ALA A 94 25.48 2.72 21.24
N HIS A 95 24.60 1.74 21.10
CA HIS A 95 24.69 0.45 21.78
C HIS A 95 24.56 -0.67 20.76
N ARG A 96 25.21 -1.82 20.99
CA ARG A 96 25.16 -2.95 20.07
C ARG A 96 24.65 -4.22 20.72
N ILE A 97 23.79 -4.94 20.01
CA ILE A 97 23.48 -6.36 20.26
C ILE A 97 23.99 -7.16 19.06
N ARG A 98 24.56 -8.34 19.30
CA ARG A 98 24.90 -9.29 18.24
C ARG A 98 23.97 -10.48 18.31
N LEU A 99 23.24 -10.74 17.23
CA LEU A 99 22.27 -11.83 17.19
C LEU A 99 22.21 -12.43 15.80
N ASP A 100 22.27 -13.76 15.69
CA ASP A 100 22.13 -14.51 14.43
C ASP A 100 23.03 -14.01 13.28
N GLY A 101 24.24 -13.53 13.59
CA GLY A 101 25.19 -13.00 12.60
C GLY A 101 24.91 -11.55 12.16
N VAL A 102 23.97 -10.86 12.81
CA VAL A 102 23.58 -9.46 12.55
C VAL A 102 24.02 -8.58 13.72
N ASP A 103 24.64 -7.44 13.40
CA ASP A 103 24.98 -6.39 14.38
C ASP A 103 23.81 -5.37 14.47
N LEU A 104 23.08 -5.35 15.58
CA LEU A 104 21.99 -4.39 15.84
C LEU A 104 22.53 -3.18 16.61
N TYR A 105 22.49 -2.01 15.99
CA TYR A 105 22.91 -0.73 16.56
C TYR A 105 21.69 0.09 17.01
N PHE A 106 21.66 0.41 18.30
CA PHE A 106 20.61 1.20 18.94
C PHE A 106 21.12 2.60 19.25
N LEU A 107 20.53 3.61 18.64
CA LEU A 107 20.82 5.03 18.91
C LEU A 107 19.92 5.55 20.03
N ALA A 108 20.50 6.18 21.04
CA ALA A 108 19.78 6.65 22.22
C ALA A 108 20.11 8.11 22.55
N ASN A 109 19.06 8.89 22.83
CA ASN A 109 19.10 10.24 23.39
C ASN A 109 17.72 10.60 23.97
N ASP A 110 17.61 11.80 24.57
CA ASP A 110 16.38 12.26 25.24
C ASP A 110 15.12 12.29 24.35
N TRP A 111 15.27 12.38 23.03
CA TRP A 111 14.18 12.40 22.06
C TRP A 111 13.87 11.01 21.51
N LEU A 112 14.91 10.28 21.09
CA LEU A 112 14.80 8.92 20.59
C LEU A 112 14.26 7.96 21.65
N ASN A 113 14.45 8.28 22.94
CA ASN A 113 13.94 7.49 24.06
C ASN A 113 12.49 7.79 24.48
N ARG A 114 11.83 8.76 23.85
CA ARG A 114 10.40 9.02 24.10
C ARG A 114 9.53 7.92 23.52
N LEU A 115 8.30 7.79 24.02
CA LEU A 115 7.27 6.89 23.47
C LEU A 115 7.71 5.41 23.41
N PRO A 116 8.13 4.81 24.54
CA PRO A 116 8.63 3.42 24.59
C PRO A 116 7.58 2.36 24.24
N ASP A 117 6.29 2.71 24.29
CA ASP A 117 5.21 1.76 24.04
C ASP A 117 4.74 1.78 22.59
N THR A 118 4.74 2.95 21.94
CA THR A 118 4.21 3.14 20.58
C THR A 118 5.30 3.31 19.53
N PHE A 119 6.51 3.69 19.94
CA PHE A 119 7.67 4.06 19.11
C PHE A 119 7.45 5.29 18.22
N TYR A 120 6.34 5.37 17.49
CA TYR A 120 5.96 6.50 16.66
C TYR A 120 5.21 7.56 17.46
N PRO A 121 5.41 8.85 17.13
CA PRO A 121 4.54 9.91 17.63
C PRO A 121 3.13 9.77 17.05
N PRO A 122 2.07 9.91 17.87
CA PRO A 122 0.71 9.94 17.38
C PRO A 122 0.52 11.14 16.46
N TYR A 123 -0.21 10.99 15.35
CA TYR A 123 -0.36 12.09 14.38
C TYR A 123 -1.02 13.34 14.99
N GLN A 124 -1.83 13.16 16.04
CA GLN A 124 -2.48 14.22 16.81
C GLN A 124 -1.48 15.14 17.54
N SER A 125 -0.23 14.71 17.75
CA SER A 125 0.80 15.55 18.35
C SER A 125 1.42 16.56 17.38
N LYS A 126 1.16 16.44 16.07
CA LYS A 126 1.65 17.39 15.07
C LYS A 126 1.10 18.79 15.33
N GLY A 127 1.97 19.78 15.44
CA GLY A 127 1.60 21.17 15.71
C GLY A 127 1.42 21.52 17.20
N SER A 128 1.49 20.54 18.10
CA SER A 128 1.24 20.71 19.54
C SER A 128 2.33 20.17 20.45
N ASP A 129 3.13 19.20 20.00
CA ASP A 129 4.26 18.64 20.75
C ASP A 129 5.42 18.31 19.81
N LEU A 130 6.60 18.88 20.11
CA LEU A 130 7.83 18.69 19.33
C LEU A 130 8.28 17.22 19.29
N VAL A 131 7.76 16.33 20.14
CA VAL A 131 8.01 14.87 20.06
C VAL A 131 7.62 14.30 18.69
N PHE A 132 6.76 15.00 17.94
CA PHE A 132 6.42 14.66 16.55
C PHE A 132 7.66 14.58 15.64
N PHE A 133 8.73 15.31 15.95
CA PHE A 133 9.99 15.30 15.20
C PHE A 133 10.94 14.15 15.59
N LYS A 134 10.53 13.23 16.48
CA LYS A 134 11.35 12.06 16.83
C LYS A 134 11.86 11.27 15.62
N PRO A 135 11.08 10.99 14.55
CA PRO A 135 11.62 10.34 13.35
C PRO A 135 12.64 11.19 12.60
N LEU A 136 12.52 12.52 12.64
CA LEU A 136 13.47 13.43 12.00
C LEU A 136 14.79 13.48 12.76
N VAL A 137 14.74 13.49 14.10
CA VAL A 137 15.92 13.32 14.96
C VAL A 137 16.66 12.03 14.59
N PHE A 138 15.94 10.92 14.45
CA PHE A 138 16.55 9.65 14.05
C PHE A 138 17.23 9.73 12.68
N GLN A 139 16.60 10.33 11.68
CA GLN A 139 17.21 10.44 10.34
C GLN A 139 18.55 11.18 10.38
N VAL A 140 18.63 12.28 11.12
CA VAL A 140 19.87 13.05 11.26
C VAL A 140 20.92 12.26 12.05
N ASP A 141 20.53 11.66 13.18
CA ASP A 141 21.43 10.84 13.99
C ASP A 141 21.94 9.61 13.23
N ALA A 142 21.10 8.97 12.41
CA ALA A 142 21.46 7.83 11.59
C ALA A 142 22.51 8.21 10.55
N VAL A 143 22.34 9.33 9.83
CA VAL A 143 23.36 9.81 8.87
C VAL A 143 24.67 10.13 9.57
N ARG A 144 24.63 10.81 10.72
CA ARG A 144 25.83 11.17 11.50
C ARG A 144 26.54 9.94 12.03
N PHE A 145 25.79 8.97 12.55
CA PHE A 145 26.31 7.68 13.00
C PHE A 145 26.93 6.91 11.83
N LEU A 146 26.26 6.82 10.69
CA LEU A 146 26.76 6.11 9.50
C LEU A 146 28.12 6.65 9.04
N ARG A 147 28.26 7.97 8.96
CA ARG A 147 29.52 8.63 8.53
C ARG A 147 30.62 8.53 9.58
N THR A 148 30.28 8.56 10.87
CA THR A 148 31.29 8.57 11.93
C THR A 148 31.75 7.16 12.29
N TRP A 149 30.82 6.24 12.47
CA TRP A 149 31.09 4.89 12.95
C TRP A 149 31.59 3.96 11.85
N PHE A 150 30.96 4.00 10.67
CA PHE A 150 31.41 3.20 9.52
C PHE A 150 32.44 3.95 8.65
N GLY A 151 32.60 5.26 8.81
CA GLY A 151 33.62 6.04 8.10
C GLY A 151 33.51 5.88 6.59
N ASP A 152 34.67 5.74 5.94
CA ASP A 152 34.81 5.51 4.50
C ASP A 152 34.58 4.03 4.10
N GLU A 153 34.08 3.18 5.00
CA GLU A 153 33.76 1.79 4.66
C GLU A 153 32.68 1.77 3.57
N LYS A 154 32.97 1.07 2.46
CA LYS A 154 31.96 0.84 1.42
C LYS A 154 30.81 0.02 2.00
N ALA A 155 29.59 0.53 1.92
CA ALA A 155 28.39 -0.14 2.41
C ALA A 155 27.18 0.17 1.54
N LEU A 156 26.23 -0.76 1.51
CA LEU A 156 24.89 -0.54 0.97
C LEU A 156 23.97 -0.19 2.13
N VAL A 157 23.38 1.00 2.10
CA VAL A 157 22.42 1.52 3.09
C VAL A 157 21.02 1.29 2.54
N HIS A 158 20.28 0.38 3.16
CA HIS A 158 18.91 0.06 2.77
C HIS A 158 17.94 0.76 3.72
N ALA A 159 17.22 1.75 3.20
CA ALA A 159 16.34 2.64 3.96
C ALA A 159 14.88 2.24 3.80
N HIS A 160 14.23 1.90 4.91
CA HIS A 160 12.89 1.31 4.93
C HIS A 160 11.79 2.35 5.19
N GLU A 161 10.84 2.47 4.26
CA GLU A 161 9.75 3.46 4.27
C GLU A 161 10.24 4.90 4.04
N PRO A 162 10.00 5.50 2.86
CA PRO A 162 10.51 6.82 2.49
C PRO A 162 10.16 7.93 3.51
N TYR A 163 8.94 7.92 4.07
CA TYR A 163 8.53 8.97 5.00
C TYR A 163 9.37 9.04 6.28
N TYR A 164 9.97 7.93 6.72
CA TYR A 164 10.81 7.90 7.91
C TYR A 164 12.30 8.02 7.61
N HIS A 165 12.71 8.10 6.33
CA HIS A 165 14.12 8.11 5.91
C HIS A 165 14.42 9.02 4.71
N TYR A 166 13.56 10.00 4.43
CA TYR A 166 13.69 10.85 3.24
C TYR A 166 14.95 11.71 3.21
N LEU A 167 15.58 11.99 4.35
CA LEU A 167 16.87 12.70 4.40
C LEU A 167 18.05 11.81 3.98
N LEU A 168 17.98 10.50 4.22
CA LEU A 168 19.14 9.60 4.07
C LEU A 168 19.70 9.59 2.64
N PRO A 169 18.90 9.35 1.58
CA PRO A 169 19.42 9.34 0.21
C PRO A 169 20.07 10.67 -0.16
N ALA A 170 19.39 11.79 0.10
CA ALA A 170 19.89 13.12 -0.22
C ALA A 170 21.16 13.49 0.56
N ALA A 171 21.29 13.03 1.81
CA ALA A 171 22.45 13.28 2.65
C ALA A 171 23.67 12.41 2.26
N LEU A 172 23.45 11.22 1.72
CA LEU A 172 24.53 10.28 1.36
C LEU A 172 24.88 10.28 -0.12
N ARG A 173 24.12 10.98 -0.98
CA ARG A 173 24.30 11.00 -2.45
C ARG A 173 25.73 11.30 -2.94
N ASP A 174 26.46 12.15 -2.21
CA ASP A 174 27.80 12.61 -2.57
C ASP A 174 28.91 11.80 -1.85
N ASP A 175 28.53 10.81 -1.03
CA ASP A 175 29.44 9.89 -0.35
C ASP A 175 29.70 8.66 -1.23
N PRO A 176 30.89 8.53 -1.86
CA PRO A 176 31.18 7.42 -2.78
C PRO A 176 31.29 6.06 -2.07
N SER A 177 31.34 6.05 -0.73
CA SER A 177 31.38 4.82 0.06
C SER A 177 29.98 4.30 0.42
N LYS A 178 28.91 5.07 0.20
CA LYS A 178 27.55 4.68 0.59
C LYS A 178 26.65 4.57 -0.64
N LEU A 179 26.14 3.37 -0.87
CA LEU A 179 25.14 3.10 -1.91
C LEU A 179 23.77 3.03 -1.23
N VAL A 180 22.80 3.85 -1.63
CA VAL A 180 21.51 3.97 -0.95
C VAL A 180 20.39 3.31 -1.74
N VAL A 181 19.74 2.32 -1.13
CA VAL A 181 18.51 1.72 -1.65
C VAL A 181 17.34 2.13 -0.77
N SER A 182 16.22 2.55 -1.35
CA SER A 182 15.02 2.91 -0.58
C SER A 182 13.88 1.94 -0.85
N ASN A 183 13.31 1.37 0.20
CA ASN A 183 12.21 0.42 0.11
C ASN A 183 10.87 1.08 0.43
N VAL A 184 9.90 0.95 -0.49
CA VAL A 184 8.51 1.35 -0.32
C VAL A 184 7.73 0.19 0.30
N GLN A 185 7.48 0.25 1.61
CA GLN A 185 6.84 -0.86 2.35
C GLN A 185 5.36 -0.67 2.59
N SER A 186 4.90 0.58 2.63
CA SER A 186 3.50 0.93 2.80
C SER A 186 3.06 1.89 1.73
N ASN A 187 1.75 1.90 1.45
CA ASN A 187 1.20 2.74 0.40
C ASN A 187 0.83 4.13 0.90
N MET A 188 1.80 4.81 1.53
CA MET A 188 1.65 6.21 1.93
C MET A 188 1.34 7.09 0.71
N PRO A 189 0.56 8.18 0.85
CA PRO A 189 0.24 9.05 -0.27
C PRO A 189 1.53 9.44 -1.01
N ILE A 190 1.66 9.09 -2.29
CA ILE A 190 2.90 9.30 -3.04
C ILE A 190 3.25 10.79 -3.16
N ALA A 191 2.21 11.64 -3.15
CA ALA A 191 2.31 13.09 -3.17
C ALA A 191 2.53 13.70 -1.77
N LYS A 192 2.79 12.88 -0.74
CA LYS A 192 3.05 13.37 0.62
C LYS A 192 4.24 14.34 0.60
N LYS A 193 4.02 15.54 1.15
CA LYS A 193 5.06 16.55 1.26
C LYS A 193 5.40 16.86 2.72
N VAL A 194 6.61 17.35 2.94
CA VAL A 194 7.14 17.88 4.22
C VAL A 194 7.57 19.33 4.03
N TYR A 195 7.81 20.07 5.11
CA TYR A 195 8.15 21.49 5.03
C TYR A 195 9.55 21.69 4.44
N GLU A 196 9.68 22.40 3.32
CA GLU A 196 10.94 22.52 2.59
C GLU A 196 12.04 23.23 3.39
N PRO A 197 11.78 24.34 4.13
CA PRO A 197 12.79 24.99 4.95
C PRO A 197 13.40 24.05 6.00
N GLU A 198 12.60 23.15 6.58
CA GLU A 198 13.09 22.10 7.49
C GLU A 198 14.09 21.18 6.78
N VAL A 199 13.69 20.61 5.63
CA VAL A 199 14.54 19.70 4.85
C VAL A 199 15.86 20.36 4.45
N ARG A 200 15.80 21.59 3.92
CA ARG A 200 16.99 22.34 3.50
C ARG A 200 17.93 22.58 4.68
N ARG A 201 17.41 23.05 5.81
CA ARG A 201 18.21 23.36 6.99
C ARG A 201 18.90 22.13 7.56
N LEU A 202 18.22 20.99 7.55
CA LEU A 202 18.78 19.73 8.05
C LEU A 202 19.80 19.13 7.08
N LEU A 203 19.59 19.23 5.78
CA LEU A 203 20.59 18.79 4.80
C LEU A 203 21.82 19.71 4.78
N GLU A 204 21.68 21.01 5.04
CA GLU A 204 22.82 21.91 5.30
C GLU A 204 23.63 21.49 6.53
N LEU A 205 22.96 21.16 7.64
CA LEU A 205 23.62 20.63 8.84
C LEU A 205 24.38 19.34 8.54
N LEU A 206 23.83 18.50 7.66
CA LEU A 206 24.46 17.27 7.16
C LEU A 206 25.46 17.52 6.02
N GLY A 207 25.79 18.76 5.67
CA GLY A 207 26.77 19.08 4.63
C GLY A 207 26.36 18.65 3.21
N ALA A 208 25.08 18.46 2.95
CA ALA A 208 24.52 17.99 1.68
C ALA A 208 23.42 18.93 1.15
N PRO A 209 23.68 20.24 0.99
CA PRO A 209 22.66 21.23 0.66
C PRO A 209 21.93 20.89 -0.65
N LEU A 210 20.61 21.12 -0.69
CA LEU A 210 19.82 20.92 -1.90
C LEU A 210 19.94 22.11 -2.85
N PRO A 211 19.93 21.89 -4.18
CA PRO A 211 19.85 22.99 -5.13
C PRO A 211 18.54 23.77 -4.96
N ALA A 212 18.53 25.03 -5.40
CA ALA A 212 17.31 25.82 -5.45
C ALA A 212 16.31 25.18 -6.42
N ARG A 213 15.05 25.09 -6.00
CA ARG A 213 13.97 24.50 -6.80
C ARG A 213 13.23 25.60 -7.55
N ALA A 214 12.79 25.30 -8.77
CA ALA A 214 11.80 26.13 -9.45
C ALA A 214 10.42 25.96 -8.77
N PRO A 215 9.61 27.02 -8.67
CA PRO A 215 8.24 26.89 -8.18
C PRO A 215 7.46 25.87 -9.02
N GLU A 216 6.69 24.99 -8.36
CA GLU A 216 5.79 24.09 -9.07
C GLU A 216 4.69 24.93 -9.75
N PRO A 217 4.42 24.70 -11.06
CA PRO A 217 3.31 25.36 -11.71
C PRO A 217 1.98 24.88 -11.10
N PRO A 218 0.96 25.75 -11.01
CA PRO A 218 -0.36 25.33 -10.53
C PRO A 218 -0.95 24.30 -11.49
N VAL A 219 -1.42 23.17 -10.95
CA VAL A 219 -2.08 22.12 -11.72
C VAL A 219 -3.57 22.45 -11.81
N ALA A 220 -4.08 22.69 -13.02
CA ALA A 220 -5.50 22.94 -13.24
C ALA A 220 -6.30 21.64 -13.21
N VAL A 221 -6.92 21.34 -12.08
CA VAL A 221 -7.75 20.13 -11.87
C VAL A 221 -9.10 20.47 -11.25
N PRO A 222 -10.18 19.73 -11.59
CA PRO A 222 -11.48 19.94 -10.97
C PRO A 222 -11.44 19.75 -9.45
N ALA A 223 -11.98 20.70 -8.68
CA ALA A 223 -11.98 20.65 -7.22
C ALA A 223 -12.64 19.37 -6.66
N ALA A 224 -13.71 18.88 -7.29
CA ALA A 224 -14.38 17.64 -6.89
C ALA A 224 -13.43 16.43 -6.91
N MET A 225 -12.53 16.35 -7.89
CA MET A 225 -11.57 15.25 -8.04
C MET A 225 -10.50 15.32 -6.94
N VAL A 226 -9.96 16.51 -6.66
CA VAL A 226 -8.95 16.74 -5.63
C VAL A 226 -9.52 16.45 -4.23
N GLN A 227 -10.68 17.03 -3.92
CA GLN A 227 -11.34 16.88 -2.63
C GLN A 227 -11.75 15.41 -2.37
N TYR A 228 -12.13 14.65 -3.40
CA TYR A 228 -12.46 13.22 -3.24
C TYR A 228 -11.28 12.40 -2.72
N GLN A 229 -10.04 12.81 -3.04
CA GLN A 229 -8.87 12.07 -2.56
C GLN A 229 -8.73 12.13 -1.04
N GLN A 230 -9.33 13.11 -0.36
CA GLN A 230 -9.38 13.19 1.11
C GLN A 230 -10.13 12.00 1.74
N LEU A 231 -11.08 11.41 1.02
CA LEU A 231 -11.83 10.21 1.45
C LEU A 231 -11.05 8.92 1.16
N THR A 232 -10.20 8.93 0.13
CA THR A 232 -9.38 7.78 -0.23
C THR A 232 -8.00 7.81 0.42
N HIS A 233 -7.63 8.91 1.08
CA HIS A 233 -6.29 9.17 1.60
C HIS A 233 -5.12 8.96 0.60
N LEU A 234 -5.37 8.89 -0.71
CA LEU A 234 -4.33 8.72 -1.74
C LEU A 234 -3.57 10.02 -2.05
N HIS A 235 -4.19 11.17 -1.77
CA HIS A 235 -3.60 12.49 -2.00
C HIS A 235 -4.13 13.52 -1.00
N TYR A 236 -3.23 14.43 -0.62
CA TYR A 236 -3.53 15.63 0.15
C TYR A 236 -2.89 16.84 -0.54
N GLU A 237 -3.54 18.00 -0.42
CA GLU A 237 -2.96 19.27 -0.86
C GLU A 237 -1.97 19.79 0.19
N TYR A 238 -0.88 20.39 -0.32
CA TYR A 238 0.19 20.98 0.48
C TYR A 238 0.49 22.38 -0.04
N GLY A 239 1.05 23.22 0.81
CA GLY A 239 1.43 24.58 0.46
C GLY A 239 2.63 24.64 -0.50
N PRO A 240 2.93 25.83 -1.05
CA PRO A 240 4.04 26.02 -1.98
C PRO A 240 5.42 25.80 -1.32
N ASP A 241 5.50 25.92 0.01
CA ASP A 241 6.74 25.73 0.79
C ASP A 241 6.94 24.26 1.23
N ASN A 242 6.32 23.31 0.53
CA ASN A 242 6.42 21.88 0.85
C ASN A 242 7.08 21.08 -0.27
N LEU A 243 7.93 20.14 0.11
CA LEU A 243 8.70 19.28 -0.78
C LEU A 243 8.19 17.83 -0.74
N ALA A 244 8.01 17.22 -1.91
CA ALA A 244 7.52 15.85 -2.02
C ALA A 244 8.55 14.84 -1.52
N VAL A 245 8.15 14.03 -0.55
CA VAL A 245 9.00 13.02 0.12
C VAL A 245 9.53 12.01 -0.90
N TYR A 246 8.63 11.48 -1.73
CA TYR A 246 9.02 10.47 -2.72
C TYR A 246 9.93 11.04 -3.82
N GLU A 247 9.79 12.34 -4.18
CA GLU A 247 10.72 13.01 -5.10
C GLU A 247 12.12 13.07 -4.53
N LEU A 248 12.26 13.50 -3.27
CA LEU A 248 13.55 13.54 -2.59
C LEU A 248 14.22 12.15 -2.54
N THR A 249 13.44 11.13 -2.20
CA THR A 249 13.94 9.76 -2.13
C THR A 249 14.32 9.24 -3.52
N ALA A 250 13.40 9.28 -4.48
CA ALA A 250 13.60 8.68 -5.80
C ALA A 250 14.78 9.30 -6.57
N ASP A 251 14.98 10.62 -6.44
CA ASP A 251 16.06 11.32 -7.13
C ASP A 251 17.44 11.01 -6.57
N HIS A 252 17.52 10.77 -5.26
CA HIS A 252 18.80 10.63 -4.56
C HIS A 252 19.15 9.20 -4.16
N SER A 253 18.23 8.24 -4.28
CA SER A 253 18.54 6.82 -4.12
C SER A 253 19.15 6.23 -5.38
N ASP A 254 20.01 5.23 -5.21
CA ASP A 254 20.60 4.44 -6.29
C ASP A 254 19.58 3.43 -6.85
N LEU A 255 18.79 2.82 -5.97
CA LEU A 255 17.69 1.90 -6.32
C LEU A 255 16.45 2.15 -5.44
N ILE A 256 15.30 1.73 -5.94
CA ILE A 256 14.01 1.81 -5.25
C ILE A 256 13.37 0.40 -5.23
N ASP A 257 13.16 -0.12 -4.03
CA ASP A 257 12.66 -1.47 -3.78
C ASP A 257 11.15 -1.48 -3.45
N PHE A 258 10.47 -2.54 -3.85
CA PHE A 258 9.05 -2.81 -3.63
C PHE A 258 8.82 -4.26 -3.16
N LEU A 259 7.78 -4.46 -2.36
CA LEU A 259 7.48 -5.76 -1.73
C LEU A 259 6.81 -6.76 -2.67
N SER A 260 6.18 -6.31 -3.75
CA SER A 260 5.57 -7.19 -4.74
C SER A 260 5.47 -6.51 -6.12
N PRO A 261 5.39 -7.29 -7.22
CA PRO A 261 5.19 -6.71 -8.55
C PRO A 261 3.92 -5.88 -8.65
N GLY A 262 2.87 -6.31 -7.94
CA GLY A 262 1.61 -5.60 -7.87
C GLY A 262 1.68 -4.25 -7.16
N GLN A 263 2.53 -4.12 -6.13
CA GLN A 263 2.76 -2.85 -5.44
C GLN A 263 3.52 -1.87 -6.33
N LEU A 264 4.55 -2.35 -7.03
CA LEU A 264 5.28 -1.56 -8.03
C LEU A 264 4.33 -1.07 -9.14
N ASP A 265 3.52 -1.97 -9.70
CA ASP A 265 2.51 -1.63 -10.72
C ASP A 265 1.47 -0.62 -10.18
N PHE A 266 1.08 -0.72 -8.90
CA PHE A 266 0.20 0.27 -8.27
C PHE A 266 0.86 1.64 -8.19
N TYR A 267 2.11 1.72 -7.71
CA TYR A 267 2.86 2.99 -7.55
C TYR A 267 3.24 3.65 -8.87
N ALA A 268 3.40 2.86 -9.92
CA ALA A 268 3.79 3.37 -11.24
C ALA A 268 2.68 4.17 -11.95
N GLY A 269 1.42 4.07 -11.53
CA GLY A 269 0.34 4.81 -12.19
C GLY A 269 -0.99 4.94 -11.47
N PHE A 270 -1.17 4.33 -10.30
CA PHE A 270 -2.45 4.31 -9.56
C PHE A 270 -3.61 3.85 -10.43
N ARG A 271 -3.32 2.92 -11.35
CA ARG A 271 -4.25 2.47 -12.38
C ARG A 271 -5.51 1.87 -11.75
N ASP A 272 -6.66 2.18 -12.33
CA ASP A 272 -7.98 1.70 -11.96
C ASP A 272 -8.49 2.29 -10.63
N THR A 273 -7.92 3.40 -10.16
CA THR A 273 -8.28 4.06 -8.89
C THR A 273 -8.91 5.45 -9.13
N PRO A 274 -9.62 6.02 -8.14
CA PRO A 274 -10.06 7.42 -8.20
C PRO A 274 -8.93 8.44 -8.35
N PHE A 275 -7.67 8.05 -8.09
CA PHE A 275 -6.50 8.92 -8.14
C PHE A 275 -5.78 8.90 -9.50
N GLU A 276 -6.04 7.92 -10.38
CA GLU A 276 -5.30 7.73 -11.66
C GLU A 276 -5.20 9.03 -12.49
N ASP A 277 -6.32 9.70 -12.72
CA ASP A 277 -6.38 10.90 -13.57
C ASP A 277 -5.74 12.12 -12.88
N LEU A 278 -5.88 12.24 -11.56
CA LEU A 278 -5.18 13.31 -10.81
C LEU A 278 -3.66 13.06 -10.80
N PHE A 279 -3.24 11.83 -10.51
CA PHE A 279 -1.83 11.42 -10.48
C PHE A 279 -1.13 11.80 -11.79
N GLY A 280 -1.72 11.46 -12.94
CA GLY A 280 -1.16 11.77 -14.26
C GLY A 280 -0.96 13.27 -14.55
N ARG A 281 -1.56 14.17 -13.76
CA ARG A 281 -1.44 15.63 -13.87
C ARG A 281 -0.51 16.24 -12.84
N LEU A 282 -0.12 15.50 -11.80
CA LEU A 282 0.77 15.96 -10.74
C LEU A 282 2.24 15.80 -11.14
N PRO A 283 3.15 16.69 -10.70
CA PRO A 283 4.59 16.57 -10.96
C PRO A 283 5.20 15.23 -10.54
N ILE A 284 4.63 14.60 -9.51
CA ILE A 284 5.11 13.32 -8.99
C ILE A 284 5.00 12.16 -10.01
N ALA A 285 4.10 12.24 -10.99
CA ALA A 285 4.03 11.23 -12.06
C ALA A 285 5.28 11.24 -12.94
N ASP A 286 5.86 12.41 -13.22
CA ASP A 286 7.12 12.53 -13.95
C ASP A 286 8.29 11.98 -13.12
N VAL A 287 8.32 12.27 -11.81
CA VAL A 287 9.31 11.71 -10.86
C VAL A 287 9.33 10.18 -10.91
N VAL A 288 8.16 9.55 -10.82
CA VAL A 288 8.01 8.09 -10.93
C VAL A 288 8.55 7.59 -12.26
N ARG A 289 8.12 8.21 -13.37
CA ARG A 289 8.51 7.81 -14.73
C ARG A 289 10.02 7.94 -14.95
N ARG A 290 10.64 9.07 -14.60
CA ARG A 290 12.07 9.30 -14.85
C ARG A 290 12.98 8.44 -13.98
N ASN A 291 12.51 8.04 -12.80
CA ASN A 291 13.23 7.13 -11.90
C ASN A 291 12.83 5.65 -12.07
N ALA A 292 11.98 5.30 -13.03
CA ALA A 292 11.50 3.92 -13.24
C ALA A 292 12.62 2.90 -13.48
N HIS A 293 13.76 3.34 -14.04
CA HIS A 293 14.94 2.50 -14.26
C HIS A 293 15.63 2.06 -12.96
N LYS A 294 15.36 2.72 -11.83
CA LYS A 294 15.87 2.38 -10.49
C LYS A 294 14.99 1.39 -9.75
N MET A 295 13.78 1.13 -10.24
CA MET A 295 12.76 0.38 -9.51
C MET A 295 12.93 -1.13 -9.71
N PHE A 296 12.91 -1.89 -8.62
CA PHE A 296 12.93 -3.36 -8.64
C PHE A 296 12.03 -3.93 -7.55
N VAL A 297 11.83 -5.25 -7.58
CA VAL A 297 11.02 -5.98 -6.58
C VAL A 297 11.94 -6.92 -5.80
N GLY A 298 12.31 -6.54 -4.59
CA GLY A 298 13.02 -7.38 -3.63
C GLY A 298 12.12 -8.41 -2.96
N GLY A 299 10.81 -8.18 -2.98
CA GLY A 299 9.81 -9.15 -2.52
C GLY A 299 9.51 -9.08 -1.02
N CYS A 300 8.64 -9.97 -0.57
CA CYS A 300 8.28 -10.18 0.83
C CYS A 300 7.89 -11.66 1.00
N ALA A 301 7.78 -12.14 2.24
CA ALA A 301 7.66 -13.56 2.52
C ALA A 301 6.80 -13.88 3.74
N VAL A 302 6.47 -15.18 3.84
CA VAL A 302 5.85 -15.81 5.01
C VAL A 302 6.93 -16.10 6.05
N SER A 303 6.60 -15.99 7.34
CA SER A 303 7.50 -16.33 8.45
C SER A 303 8.07 -17.75 8.32
N ASP A 304 9.39 -17.90 8.49
CA ASP A 304 10.07 -19.22 8.46
C ASP A 304 9.43 -20.20 9.48
N GLN A 305 8.92 -19.70 10.61
CA GLN A 305 8.27 -20.52 11.62
C GLN A 305 6.94 -21.12 11.13
N TRP A 306 6.12 -20.32 10.45
CA TRP A 306 4.86 -20.79 9.84
C TRP A 306 5.11 -21.84 8.77
N LEU A 307 6.21 -21.72 8.02
CA LEU A 307 6.61 -22.71 7.04
C LEU A 307 7.16 -23.99 7.68
N ALA A 308 7.78 -23.89 8.87
CA ALA A 308 8.38 -25.02 9.58
C ALA A 308 7.39 -25.82 10.43
N TRP A 309 6.33 -25.20 10.97
CA TRP A 309 5.31 -25.90 11.76
C TRP A 309 4.38 -26.73 10.88
N ASP A 310 4.02 -27.91 11.40
CA ASP A 310 3.10 -28.82 10.72
C ASP A 310 1.64 -28.48 11.08
N PRO A 311 0.81 -28.02 10.13
CA PRO A 311 -0.60 -27.75 10.39
C PRO A 311 -1.38 -29.00 10.77
N ALA A 312 -0.94 -30.21 10.36
CA ALA A 312 -1.60 -31.46 10.75
C ALA A 312 -1.42 -31.80 12.25
N GLY A 313 -0.49 -31.13 12.94
CA GLY A 313 -0.28 -31.25 14.38
C GLY A 313 -1.22 -30.38 15.23
N VAL A 314 -2.11 -29.61 14.62
CA VAL A 314 -3.09 -28.75 15.34
C VAL A 314 -4.41 -29.51 15.50
N ASP A 315 -4.86 -29.67 16.74
CA ASP A 315 -6.21 -30.20 17.02
C ASP A 315 -7.26 -29.12 16.80
N ARG A 316 -8.01 -29.24 15.70
CA ARG A 316 -9.08 -28.30 15.34
C ARG A 316 -10.16 -28.21 16.42
N ALA A 317 -10.55 -29.35 17.01
CA ALA A 317 -11.61 -29.38 18.01
C ALA A 317 -11.16 -28.65 19.27
N GLU A 318 -9.95 -28.95 19.76
CA GLU A 318 -9.37 -28.26 20.91
C GLU A 318 -9.32 -26.74 20.71
N VAL A 319 -8.84 -26.29 19.55
CA VAL A 319 -8.71 -24.86 19.25
C VAL A 319 -10.08 -24.18 19.14
N LEU A 320 -11.00 -24.71 18.34
CA LEU A 320 -12.28 -24.03 18.09
C LEU A 320 -13.21 -24.10 19.32
N GLU A 321 -13.29 -25.25 20.00
CA GLU A 321 -14.08 -25.37 21.24
C GLU A 321 -13.50 -24.49 22.36
N GLY A 322 -12.17 -24.37 22.45
CA GLY A 322 -11.49 -23.47 23.38
C GLY A 322 -11.84 -22.00 23.16
N LEU A 323 -12.17 -21.61 21.93
CA LEU A 323 -12.68 -20.28 21.58
C LEU A 323 -14.20 -20.15 21.74
N GLY A 324 -14.88 -21.23 22.15
CA GLY A 324 -16.33 -21.32 22.27
C GLY A 324 -17.04 -21.50 20.93
N LEU A 325 -16.35 -21.96 19.88
CA LEU A 325 -16.86 -22.15 18.53
C LEU A 325 -17.15 -23.64 18.26
N ASP A 326 -17.91 -23.91 17.20
CA ASP A 326 -18.28 -25.26 16.78
C ASP A 326 -17.28 -25.79 15.74
N PRO A 327 -16.55 -26.89 16.02
CA PRO A 327 -15.54 -27.42 15.11
C PRO A 327 -16.10 -28.14 13.88
N ASP A 328 -17.39 -28.53 13.89
CA ASP A 328 -18.06 -29.22 12.78
C ASP A 328 -18.54 -28.25 11.68
N LEU A 329 -18.37 -26.95 11.88
CA LEU A 329 -18.76 -25.92 10.93
C LEU A 329 -17.55 -25.40 10.14
N PRO A 330 -17.75 -24.87 8.92
CA PRO A 330 -16.69 -24.14 8.22
C PRO A 330 -16.26 -22.94 9.06
N ALA A 331 -14.94 -22.81 9.26
CA ALA A 331 -14.34 -21.77 10.09
C ALA A 331 -13.59 -20.74 9.23
N PHE A 332 -13.75 -19.46 9.57
CA PHE A 332 -13.18 -18.32 8.86
C PHE A 332 -12.25 -17.52 9.76
N PHE A 333 -11.05 -17.21 9.29
CA PHE A 333 -10.01 -16.52 10.05
C PHE A 333 -9.68 -15.14 9.49
N HIS A 334 -9.55 -14.14 10.36
CA HIS A 334 -8.97 -12.83 10.03
C HIS A 334 -7.90 -12.45 11.06
N ASN A 335 -6.79 -11.89 10.58
CA ASN A 335 -5.73 -11.36 11.43
C ASN A 335 -5.13 -10.09 10.84
N ALA A 336 -5.26 -8.97 11.55
CA ALA A 336 -4.57 -7.72 11.23
C ALA A 336 -4.45 -6.82 12.47
N ARG A 337 -3.64 -5.76 12.39
CA ARG A 337 -3.76 -4.63 13.34
C ARG A 337 -5.15 -3.99 13.22
N TYR A 338 -5.66 -3.46 14.32
CA TYR A 338 -6.88 -2.67 14.31
C TYR A 338 -6.65 -1.36 13.52
N ALA A 339 -7.29 -1.27 12.35
CA ALA A 339 -7.20 -0.14 11.42
C ALA A 339 -8.43 -0.19 10.50
N VAL A 340 -9.56 0.27 11.05
CA VAL A 340 -10.91 0.02 10.54
C VAL A 340 -11.05 0.29 9.04
N HIS A 341 -10.69 1.50 8.61
CA HIS A 341 -10.91 1.95 7.24
C HIS A 341 -9.99 1.28 6.22
N HIS A 342 -8.72 1.07 6.55
CA HIS A 342 -7.73 0.58 5.60
C HIS A 342 -7.69 -0.96 5.49
N LYS A 343 -8.13 -1.67 6.53
CA LYS A 343 -8.18 -3.13 6.57
C LYS A 343 -9.54 -3.71 6.17
N GLY A 344 -10.53 -2.86 5.92
CA GLY A 344 -11.91 -3.28 5.61
C GLY A 344 -12.60 -4.01 6.75
N GLN A 345 -12.20 -3.73 8.00
CA GLN A 345 -12.67 -4.47 9.18
C GLN A 345 -14.14 -4.17 9.48
N LEU A 346 -14.60 -2.94 9.21
CA LEU A 346 -16.02 -2.62 9.35
C LEU A 346 -16.86 -3.38 8.33
N GLU A 347 -16.44 -3.43 7.07
CA GLU A 347 -17.13 -4.20 6.03
C GLU A 347 -17.13 -5.70 6.32
N LEU A 348 -16.01 -6.22 6.83
CA LEU A 348 -15.88 -7.59 7.30
C LEU A 348 -16.94 -7.90 8.37
N VAL A 349 -16.97 -7.12 9.45
CA VAL A 349 -17.89 -7.35 10.56
C VAL A 349 -19.35 -7.21 10.12
N ARG A 350 -19.67 -6.24 9.25
CA ARG A 350 -21.02 -6.11 8.65
C ARG A 350 -21.38 -7.31 7.78
N ALA A 351 -20.44 -7.84 7.00
CA ALA A 351 -20.69 -9.02 6.18
C ALA A 351 -20.89 -10.28 7.04
N VAL A 352 -20.10 -10.45 8.10
CA VAL A 352 -20.24 -11.52 9.10
C VAL A 352 -21.59 -11.43 9.80
N ASP A 353 -21.95 -10.25 10.29
CA ASP A 353 -23.25 -10.02 10.95
C ASP A 353 -24.42 -10.36 10.02
N ARG A 354 -24.35 -9.94 8.76
CA ARG A 354 -25.36 -10.22 7.74
C ARG A 354 -25.54 -11.72 7.52
N VAL A 355 -24.47 -12.45 7.23
CA VAL A 355 -24.59 -13.89 6.92
C VAL A 355 -25.01 -14.71 8.13
N LEU A 356 -24.57 -14.36 9.33
CA LEU A 356 -24.97 -15.05 10.56
C LEU A 356 -26.42 -14.74 10.93
N SER A 357 -26.87 -13.50 10.79
CA SER A 357 -28.26 -13.09 11.03
C SER A 357 -29.24 -13.75 10.06
N GLU A 358 -28.78 -14.05 8.84
CA GLU A 358 -29.54 -14.82 7.84
C GLU A 358 -29.49 -16.35 8.05
N GLY A 359 -28.80 -16.82 9.10
CA GLY A 359 -28.80 -18.23 9.50
C GLY A 359 -27.67 -19.08 8.92
N LEU A 360 -26.58 -18.47 8.43
CA LEU A 360 -25.45 -19.25 7.91
C LEU A 360 -24.79 -20.09 9.02
N ALA A 361 -24.66 -21.40 8.75
CA ALA A 361 -23.92 -22.37 9.55
C ALA A 361 -22.39 -22.22 9.36
N ALA A 362 -21.72 -21.36 10.14
CA ALA A 362 -20.29 -21.06 10.09
C ALA A 362 -19.73 -20.46 11.41
N SER A 363 -18.42 -20.61 11.61
CA SER A 363 -17.65 -20.07 12.74
C SER A 363 -16.64 -19.01 12.28
N PHE A 364 -16.39 -17.97 13.07
CA PHE A 364 -15.50 -16.85 12.71
C PHE A 364 -14.52 -16.55 13.86
N VAL A 365 -13.23 -16.47 13.53
CA VAL A 365 -12.16 -16.00 14.41
C VAL A 365 -11.62 -14.69 13.83
N ILE A 366 -12.03 -13.56 14.42
CA ILE A 366 -11.67 -12.21 13.96
C ILE A 366 -10.68 -11.59 14.93
N ARG A 367 -9.44 -11.41 14.47
CA ARG A 367 -8.36 -10.82 15.27
C ARG A 367 -7.99 -9.44 14.75
N CYS A 368 -8.14 -8.44 15.60
CA CYS A 368 -7.84 -7.04 15.33
C CYS A 368 -6.89 -6.50 16.42
N ILE A 369 -5.58 -6.70 16.27
CA ILE A 369 -4.58 -6.43 17.30
C ILE A 369 -4.58 -4.92 17.65
N SER A 370 -4.76 -4.59 18.94
CA SER A 370 -4.78 -3.22 19.44
C SER A 370 -4.24 -3.15 20.87
N GLY A 371 -3.32 -2.20 21.13
CA GLY A 371 -2.81 -1.94 22.49
C GLY A 371 -3.82 -1.26 23.42
N SER A 372 -4.85 -0.62 22.87
CA SER A 372 -5.89 0.11 23.60
C SER A 372 -7.28 -0.53 23.48
N GLY A 373 -7.38 -1.72 22.87
CA GLY A 373 -8.65 -2.37 22.54
C GLY A 373 -9.30 -1.84 21.26
N ILE A 374 -10.51 -2.35 20.97
CA ILE A 374 -11.34 -1.95 19.82
C ILE A 374 -12.35 -0.91 20.32
N ASP A 375 -12.29 0.30 19.78
CA ASP A 375 -13.11 1.44 20.20
C ASP A 375 -14.48 1.53 19.52
N ASP A 376 -14.68 0.86 18.37
CA ASP A 376 -15.97 0.81 17.68
C ASP A 376 -16.95 -0.14 18.41
N PRO A 377 -18.07 0.36 18.99
CA PRO A 377 -19.03 -0.46 19.71
C PRO A 377 -19.67 -1.56 18.85
N PHE A 378 -19.80 -1.32 17.53
CA PHE A 378 -20.45 -2.26 16.62
C PHE A 378 -19.77 -3.63 16.61
N PHE A 379 -18.44 -3.67 16.75
CA PHE A 379 -17.67 -4.92 16.80
C PHE A 379 -18.09 -5.79 17.99
N HIS A 380 -18.22 -5.18 19.17
CA HIS A 380 -18.62 -5.85 20.40
C HIS A 380 -20.09 -6.27 20.37
N GLU A 381 -20.96 -5.43 19.80
CA GLU A 381 -22.38 -5.75 19.62
C GLU A 381 -22.59 -6.99 18.74
N VAL A 382 -21.87 -7.08 17.61
CA VAL A 382 -21.94 -8.24 16.70
C VAL A 382 -21.36 -9.50 17.35
N ALA A 383 -20.23 -9.39 18.06
CA ALA A 383 -19.65 -10.50 18.81
C ALA A 383 -20.60 -11.03 19.90
N ALA A 384 -21.27 -10.14 20.62
CA ALA A 384 -22.26 -10.52 21.65
C ALA A 384 -23.51 -11.17 21.03
N ARG A 385 -24.01 -10.62 19.91
CA ARG A 385 -25.19 -11.13 19.19
C ARG A 385 -24.98 -12.55 18.66
N HIS A 386 -23.77 -12.83 18.18
CA HIS A 386 -23.40 -14.11 17.57
C HIS A 386 -22.45 -14.94 18.44
N LYS A 387 -22.63 -14.87 19.77
CA LYS A 387 -21.88 -15.69 20.72
C LYS A 387 -21.97 -17.17 20.36
N GLY A 388 -20.83 -17.85 20.33
CA GLY A 388 -20.71 -19.24 19.91
C GLY A 388 -20.42 -19.43 18.42
N ARG A 389 -20.49 -18.34 17.63
CA ARG A 389 -20.25 -18.32 16.18
C ARG A 389 -19.19 -17.32 15.76
N LEU A 390 -18.94 -16.30 16.58
CA LEU A 390 -17.92 -15.28 16.37
C LEU A 390 -17.06 -15.13 17.63
N HIS A 391 -15.75 -15.30 17.46
CA HIS A 391 -14.72 -14.96 18.43
C HIS A 391 -14.00 -13.68 17.99
N LEU A 392 -13.92 -12.68 18.88
CA LEU A 392 -13.25 -11.41 18.64
C LEU A 392 -12.05 -11.28 19.60
N GLU A 393 -10.84 -11.12 19.07
CA GLU A 393 -9.59 -10.99 19.84
C GLU A 393 -8.79 -9.75 19.40
N TRP A 394 -8.21 -9.00 20.35
CA TRP A 394 -7.34 -7.85 20.04
C TRP A 394 -6.00 -7.88 20.78
N GLU A 395 -5.78 -8.91 21.60
CA GLU A 395 -4.58 -9.03 22.43
C GLU A 395 -3.37 -9.53 21.62
N ARG A 396 -2.17 -9.19 22.10
CA ARG A 396 -0.92 -9.73 21.56
C ARG A 396 -0.69 -11.11 22.18
N VAL A 397 -0.87 -12.16 21.38
CA VAL A 397 -0.66 -13.56 21.78
C VAL A 397 0.56 -14.15 21.06
N PRO A 398 1.17 -15.24 21.58
CA PRO A 398 2.29 -15.90 20.91
C PRO A 398 1.96 -16.32 19.47
N GLU A 399 2.95 -16.23 18.57
CA GLU A 399 2.80 -16.57 17.13
C GLU A 399 2.24 -17.99 16.92
N ARG A 400 2.64 -18.96 17.77
CA ARG A 400 2.15 -20.34 17.73
C ARG A 400 0.64 -20.45 17.98
N GLN A 401 0.07 -19.58 18.80
CA GLN A 401 -1.38 -19.55 19.05
C GLN A 401 -2.12 -19.01 17.83
N VAL A 402 -1.58 -17.97 17.19
CA VAL A 402 -2.12 -17.43 15.93
C VAL A 402 -2.07 -18.47 14.80
N PHE A 403 -0.97 -19.22 14.71
CA PHE A 403 -0.84 -20.37 13.82
C PHE A 403 -1.94 -21.40 14.07
N GLY A 404 -2.20 -21.74 15.34
CA GLY A 404 -3.28 -22.66 15.72
C GLY A 404 -4.65 -22.20 15.23
N TYR A 405 -4.97 -20.91 15.38
CA TYR A 405 -6.22 -20.33 14.89
C TYR A 405 -6.37 -20.44 13.37
N ALA A 406 -5.30 -20.11 12.63
CA ALA A 406 -5.30 -20.19 11.17
C ALA A 406 -5.40 -21.64 10.70
N ALA A 407 -4.58 -22.55 11.24
CA ALA A 407 -4.58 -23.97 10.88
C ALA A 407 -5.90 -24.68 11.23
N ALA A 408 -6.59 -24.24 12.29
CA ALA A 408 -7.93 -24.71 12.64
C ALA A 408 -9.04 -24.11 11.76
N SER A 409 -8.73 -23.17 10.85
CA SER A 409 -9.70 -22.48 10.00
C SER A 409 -9.61 -22.89 8.52
N ASP A 410 -10.76 -23.01 7.85
CA ASP A 410 -10.87 -23.46 6.46
C ASP A 410 -10.66 -22.34 5.44
N PHE A 411 -11.09 -21.13 5.81
CA PHE A 411 -11.03 -19.94 4.97
C PHE A 411 -10.37 -18.80 5.73
N CYS A 412 -9.74 -17.87 5.00
CA CYS A 412 -9.22 -16.64 5.57
C CYS A 412 -9.78 -15.40 4.87
N LEU A 413 -10.04 -14.33 5.63
CA LEU A 413 -10.75 -13.13 5.18
C LEU A 413 -9.81 -11.92 5.21
N PHE A 414 -9.50 -11.37 4.04
CA PHE A 414 -8.61 -10.20 3.91
C PHE A 414 -9.21 -9.12 3.00
N PRO A 415 -10.21 -8.35 3.49
CA PRO A 415 -10.89 -7.32 2.71
C PRO A 415 -10.12 -5.99 2.67
N SER A 416 -8.79 -6.07 2.53
CA SER A 416 -7.92 -4.90 2.64
C SER A 416 -8.19 -3.87 1.54
N LYS A 417 -8.10 -2.58 1.90
CA LYS A 417 -8.31 -1.45 1.00
C LYS A 417 -6.96 -0.81 0.60
N PHE A 418 -7.01 0.34 -0.05
CA PHE A 418 -5.88 0.97 -0.76
C PHE A 418 -4.55 1.15 0.01
N GLU A 419 -4.57 1.47 1.32
CA GLU A 419 -3.32 1.63 2.11
C GLU A 419 -2.55 0.30 2.20
N MET A 420 -3.26 -0.80 1.97
CA MET A 420 -2.78 -2.17 2.01
C MET A 420 -2.69 -2.81 0.63
N ASP A 421 -2.56 -2.01 -0.44
CA ASP A 421 -2.26 -2.52 -1.78
C ASP A 421 -0.76 -2.95 -1.88
N THR A 422 -0.35 -3.82 -0.93
CA THR A 422 1.01 -4.34 -0.67
C THR A 422 0.96 -5.87 -0.49
N PHE A 423 2.04 -6.50 -0.02
CA PHE A 423 2.17 -7.97 0.01
C PHE A 423 1.17 -8.72 0.91
N LEU A 424 0.78 -8.21 2.08
CA LEU A 424 -0.05 -8.90 3.10
C LEU A 424 0.50 -10.26 3.61
N ILE A 425 1.50 -10.19 4.50
CA ILE A 425 2.10 -11.36 5.17
C ILE A 425 1.04 -12.27 5.84
N ALA A 426 0.07 -11.71 6.57
CA ALA A 426 -0.94 -12.48 7.28
C ALA A 426 -1.83 -13.36 6.36
N GLN A 427 -2.07 -12.92 5.12
CA GLN A 427 -2.76 -13.74 4.13
C GLN A 427 -1.90 -14.91 3.69
N GLY A 428 -0.63 -14.65 3.35
CA GLY A 428 0.33 -15.71 3.01
C GLY A 428 0.49 -16.73 4.14
N GLU A 429 0.56 -16.27 5.40
CA GLU A 429 0.63 -17.13 6.58
C GLU A 429 -0.59 -18.06 6.70
N ALA A 430 -1.81 -17.52 6.60
CA ALA A 430 -3.03 -18.32 6.65
C ALA A 430 -3.15 -19.29 5.46
N MET A 431 -2.78 -18.84 4.26
CA MET A 431 -2.74 -19.69 3.07
C MET A 431 -1.73 -20.83 3.23
N ALA A 432 -0.54 -20.56 3.80
CA ALA A 432 0.53 -21.54 3.96
C ALA A 432 0.11 -22.76 4.80
N VAL A 433 -0.84 -22.58 5.72
CA VAL A 433 -1.44 -23.65 6.55
C VAL A 433 -2.71 -24.26 5.97
N GLY A 434 -3.14 -23.82 4.79
CA GLY A 434 -4.24 -24.41 4.03
C GLY A 434 -5.55 -23.61 4.06
N SER A 435 -5.61 -22.45 4.73
CA SER A 435 -6.82 -21.62 4.71
C SER A 435 -7.02 -20.96 3.33
N VAL A 436 -8.16 -21.21 2.70
CA VAL A 436 -8.49 -20.66 1.38
C VAL A 436 -8.85 -19.17 1.49
N PRO A 437 -8.21 -18.27 0.72
CA PRO A 437 -8.45 -16.84 0.84
C PRO A 437 -9.78 -16.39 0.24
N ILE A 438 -10.47 -15.50 0.94
CA ILE A 438 -11.49 -14.59 0.42
C ILE A 438 -10.94 -13.18 0.63
N ALA A 439 -10.52 -12.55 -0.46
CA ALA A 439 -9.73 -11.32 -0.37
C ALA A 439 -10.08 -10.34 -1.49
N THR A 440 -9.79 -9.06 -1.28
CA THR A 440 -9.91 -8.03 -2.30
C THR A 440 -8.90 -8.26 -3.43
N ASP A 441 -9.27 -7.94 -4.66
CA ASP A 441 -8.40 -7.99 -5.84
C ASP A 441 -7.42 -6.80 -5.90
N GLN A 442 -6.82 -6.44 -4.76
CA GLN A 442 -5.80 -5.39 -4.71
C GLN A 442 -4.57 -5.85 -5.50
N ARG A 443 -3.95 -4.92 -6.22
CA ARG A 443 -2.83 -5.22 -7.13
C ARG A 443 -1.65 -5.85 -6.40
N GLY A 444 -1.24 -5.28 -5.28
CA GLY A 444 -0.20 -5.75 -4.37
C GLY A 444 -0.40 -7.17 -3.89
N MET A 445 -1.63 -7.70 -3.92
CA MET A 445 -2.01 -9.06 -3.49
C MET A 445 -2.13 -10.05 -4.66
N ALA A 446 -1.95 -9.61 -5.91
CA ALA A 446 -2.14 -10.46 -7.09
C ALA A 446 -1.22 -11.70 -7.11
N HIS A 447 -0.06 -11.62 -6.46
CA HIS A 447 0.89 -12.74 -6.34
C HIS A 447 0.33 -13.94 -5.55
N PHE A 448 -0.76 -13.78 -4.80
CA PHE A 448 -1.44 -14.91 -4.15
C PHE A 448 -2.43 -15.65 -5.06
N GLY A 449 -2.78 -15.10 -6.23
CA GLY A 449 -3.59 -15.80 -7.24
C GLY A 449 -5.05 -16.06 -6.86
N HIS A 450 -5.62 -15.39 -5.86
CA HIS A 450 -7.03 -15.58 -5.49
C HIS A 450 -8.02 -14.97 -6.49
N ALA A 451 -7.54 -14.08 -7.36
CA ALA A 451 -8.29 -13.47 -8.46
C ALA A 451 -8.02 -14.11 -9.83
N ASP A 452 -7.17 -15.13 -9.89
CA ASP A 452 -6.85 -15.83 -11.13
C ASP A 452 -8.07 -16.59 -11.70
N PRO A 453 -8.02 -17.03 -12.97
CA PRO A 453 -9.07 -17.88 -13.55
C PRO A 453 -9.32 -19.15 -12.71
N PRO A 454 -10.53 -19.75 -12.75
CA PRO A 454 -10.92 -20.85 -11.87
C PRO A 454 -9.94 -22.04 -11.80
N ASP A 455 -9.25 -22.33 -12.90
CA ASP A 455 -8.31 -23.46 -13.00
C ASP A 455 -6.99 -23.21 -12.25
N SER A 456 -6.63 -21.95 -11.99
CA SER A 456 -5.43 -21.55 -11.26
C SER A 456 -5.70 -20.76 -9.98
N ALA A 457 -6.94 -20.31 -9.75
CA ALA A 457 -7.34 -19.54 -8.58
C ALA A 457 -6.99 -20.25 -7.27
N THR A 458 -6.41 -19.54 -6.31
CA THR A 458 -6.15 -20.07 -4.96
C THR A 458 -7.32 -19.89 -4.00
N GLY A 459 -8.31 -19.06 -4.35
CA GLY A 459 -9.45 -18.73 -3.50
C GLY A 459 -10.50 -17.90 -4.22
N PHE A 460 -11.08 -16.94 -3.51
CA PHE A 460 -12.14 -16.08 -4.00
C PHE A 460 -11.74 -14.62 -3.94
N ALA A 461 -11.85 -13.93 -5.08
CA ALA A 461 -11.73 -12.49 -5.13
C ALA A 461 -13.08 -11.77 -4.90
N VAL A 462 -13.00 -10.65 -4.20
CA VAL A 462 -13.97 -9.55 -4.23
C VAL A 462 -13.30 -8.31 -4.84
N ASN A 463 -14.10 -7.39 -5.37
CA ASN A 463 -13.57 -6.21 -6.06
C ASN A 463 -12.68 -5.35 -5.15
N ARG A 464 -11.75 -4.62 -5.76
CA ARG A 464 -11.00 -3.55 -5.08
C ARG A 464 -11.95 -2.53 -4.48
N SER A 465 -11.55 -1.97 -3.34
CA SER A 465 -12.31 -0.93 -2.64
C SER A 465 -11.43 0.27 -2.29
N PHE A 466 -11.99 1.45 -2.53
CA PHE A 466 -11.37 2.77 -2.27
C PHE A 466 -12.27 3.68 -1.42
N ALA A 467 -13.43 3.18 -0.98
CA ALA A 467 -14.37 3.93 -0.15
C ALA A 467 -14.15 3.59 1.34
N GLU A 468 -14.29 4.58 2.22
CA GLU A 468 -14.19 4.37 3.69
C GLU A 468 -15.30 3.44 4.21
N ASP A 469 -16.50 3.56 3.65
CA ASP A 469 -17.68 2.72 3.89
C ASP A 469 -18.17 2.16 2.54
N ASP A 470 -18.03 0.85 2.33
CA ASP A 470 -18.31 0.23 1.02
C ASP A 470 -19.32 -0.93 1.10
N GLU A 471 -20.60 -0.62 0.89
CA GLU A 471 -21.66 -1.62 0.85
C GLU A 471 -21.50 -2.64 -0.30
N LEU A 472 -20.82 -2.29 -1.39
CA LEU A 472 -20.51 -3.27 -2.45
C LEU A 472 -19.53 -4.33 -1.94
N LEU A 473 -18.55 -3.92 -1.15
CA LEU A 473 -17.59 -4.84 -0.52
C LEU A 473 -18.31 -5.73 0.51
N VAL A 474 -19.19 -5.17 1.35
CA VAL A 474 -20.02 -5.94 2.29
C VAL A 474 -20.83 -7.01 1.56
N ALA A 475 -21.53 -6.62 0.49
CA ALA A 475 -22.36 -7.54 -0.30
C ALA A 475 -21.51 -8.64 -0.97
N ALA A 476 -20.36 -8.27 -1.55
CA ALA A 476 -19.45 -9.21 -2.19
C ALA A 476 -18.84 -10.20 -1.18
N LEU A 477 -18.41 -9.72 -0.01
CA LEU A 477 -17.90 -10.57 1.07
C LEU A 477 -18.97 -11.54 1.55
N ALA A 478 -20.19 -11.06 1.84
CA ALA A 478 -21.29 -11.92 2.26
C ALA A 478 -21.60 -12.99 1.19
N ALA A 479 -21.56 -12.65 -0.10
CA ALA A 479 -21.75 -13.59 -1.18
C ALA A 479 -20.64 -14.66 -1.22
N ARG A 480 -19.36 -14.25 -1.14
CA ARG A 480 -18.22 -15.18 -1.14
C ARG A 480 -18.16 -16.05 0.11
N ILE A 481 -18.53 -15.53 1.28
CA ILE A 481 -18.63 -16.32 2.52
C ILE A 481 -19.68 -17.42 2.39
N ARG A 482 -20.87 -17.11 1.86
CA ARG A 482 -21.91 -18.13 1.60
C ARG A 482 -21.43 -19.17 0.59
N GLN A 483 -20.76 -18.73 -0.49
CA GLN A 483 -20.20 -19.62 -1.51
C GLN A 483 -19.12 -20.54 -0.93
N ALA A 484 -18.23 -20.02 -0.09
CA ALA A 484 -17.18 -20.79 0.57
C ALA A 484 -17.75 -21.83 1.55
N ALA A 485 -18.74 -21.44 2.36
CA ALA A 485 -19.43 -22.37 3.25
C ALA A 485 -20.18 -23.47 2.48
N ALA A 486 -20.76 -23.16 1.31
CA ALA A 486 -21.37 -24.17 0.43
C ALA A 486 -20.30 -25.09 -0.17
N LEU A 487 -19.20 -24.55 -0.72
CA LEU A 487 -18.08 -25.31 -1.26
C LEU A 487 -17.54 -26.34 -0.25
N TRP A 488 -17.34 -25.91 0.99
CA TRP A 488 -16.82 -26.78 2.06
C TRP A 488 -17.75 -27.96 2.37
N ARG A 489 -19.08 -27.71 2.40
CA ARG A 489 -20.08 -28.75 2.72
C ARG A 489 -20.40 -29.66 1.53
N GLU A 490 -20.53 -29.09 0.34
CA GLU A 490 -21.14 -29.73 -0.82
C GLU A 490 -20.10 -30.28 -1.81
N GLU A 491 -18.90 -29.67 -1.86
CA GLU A 491 -17.81 -30.04 -2.77
C GLU A 491 -16.46 -30.19 -2.02
N PRO A 492 -16.35 -31.07 -1.01
CA PRO A 492 -15.18 -31.15 -0.13
C PRO A 492 -13.86 -31.46 -0.86
N GLU A 493 -13.89 -32.24 -1.95
CA GLU A 493 -12.69 -32.51 -2.75
C GLU A 493 -12.18 -31.27 -3.46
N ARG A 494 -13.09 -30.44 -3.97
CA ARG A 494 -12.74 -29.18 -4.63
C ARG A 494 -12.22 -28.16 -3.63
N TYR A 495 -12.80 -28.10 -2.42
CA TYR A 495 -12.25 -27.33 -1.31
C TYR A 495 -10.82 -27.77 -0.99
N ARG A 496 -10.55 -29.06 -0.81
CA ARG A 496 -9.20 -29.57 -0.52
C ARG A 496 -8.20 -29.27 -1.64
N GLU A 497 -8.63 -29.34 -2.89
CA GLU A 497 -7.79 -28.94 -4.02
C GLU A 497 -7.39 -27.46 -3.92
N LEU A 498 -8.37 -26.60 -3.64
CA LEU A 498 -8.17 -25.15 -3.50
C LEU A 498 -7.25 -24.83 -2.32
N ALA A 499 -7.46 -25.47 -1.16
CA ALA A 499 -6.63 -25.35 0.04
C ALA A 499 -5.17 -25.77 -0.24
N ARG A 500 -4.97 -26.90 -0.95
CA ARG A 500 -3.64 -27.37 -1.36
C ARG A 500 -2.96 -26.38 -2.30
N ARG A 501 -3.71 -25.79 -3.24
CA ARG A 501 -3.19 -24.78 -4.17
C ARG A 501 -2.79 -23.50 -3.46
N ALA A 502 -3.65 -22.99 -2.55
CA ALA A 502 -3.36 -21.83 -1.72
C ALA A 502 -2.09 -22.04 -0.89
N SER A 503 -1.98 -23.19 -0.22
CA SER A 503 -0.77 -23.56 0.54
C SER A 503 0.46 -23.67 -0.35
N ALA A 504 0.36 -24.34 -1.51
CA ALA A 504 1.48 -24.46 -2.44
C ALA A 504 1.99 -23.08 -2.92
N VAL A 505 1.09 -22.16 -3.27
CA VAL A 505 1.46 -20.79 -3.69
C VAL A 505 2.08 -20.02 -2.54
N ALA A 506 1.45 -19.98 -1.37
CA ALA A 506 1.95 -19.20 -0.25
C ALA A 506 3.33 -19.67 0.24
N ARG A 507 3.59 -20.98 0.21
CA ARG A 507 4.85 -21.58 0.66
C ARG A 507 6.05 -21.32 -0.26
N VAL A 508 5.85 -20.75 -1.47
CA VAL A 508 6.98 -20.33 -2.32
C VAL A 508 7.61 -19.01 -1.86
N PHE A 509 6.88 -18.20 -1.10
CA PHE A 509 7.34 -16.90 -0.63
C PHE A 509 8.18 -17.07 0.64
N THR A 510 9.47 -17.32 0.44
CA THR A 510 10.44 -17.53 1.52
C THR A 510 11.37 -16.33 1.66
N TRP A 511 11.86 -16.10 2.87
CA TRP A 511 12.87 -15.05 3.11
C TRP A 511 14.17 -15.31 2.35
N ALA A 512 14.52 -16.59 2.11
CA ALA A 512 15.69 -16.94 1.31
C ALA A 512 15.53 -16.44 -0.13
N HIS A 513 14.37 -16.68 -0.75
CA HIS A 513 14.09 -16.17 -2.08
C HIS A 513 14.10 -14.64 -2.14
N CYS A 514 13.50 -13.96 -1.14
CA CYS A 514 13.55 -12.50 -1.07
C CYS A 514 14.99 -11.99 -0.96
N ALA A 515 15.82 -12.63 -0.14
CA ALA A 515 17.23 -12.27 -0.02
C ALA A 515 17.97 -12.44 -1.36
N ASP A 516 17.72 -13.53 -2.11
CA ASP A 516 18.33 -13.74 -3.43
C ASP A 516 17.97 -12.62 -4.43
N LEU A 517 16.69 -12.19 -4.45
CA LEU A 517 16.22 -11.08 -5.30
C LEU A 517 16.95 -9.77 -4.97
N HIS A 518 17.01 -9.41 -3.68
CA HIS A 518 17.74 -8.22 -3.24
C HIS A 518 19.24 -8.32 -3.53
N LEU A 519 19.87 -9.44 -3.20
CA LEU A 519 21.32 -9.64 -3.37
C LEU A 519 21.74 -9.57 -4.84
N THR A 520 20.85 -9.97 -5.76
CA THR A 520 21.07 -9.82 -7.20
C THR A 520 21.23 -8.35 -7.58
N GLU A 521 20.29 -7.49 -7.22
CA GLU A 521 20.35 -6.06 -7.55
C GLU A 521 21.42 -5.33 -6.74
N PHE A 522 21.61 -5.70 -5.46
CA PHE A 522 22.66 -5.16 -4.61
C PHE A 522 24.05 -5.47 -5.15
N ALA A 523 24.28 -6.68 -5.67
CA ALA A 523 25.56 -7.06 -6.27
C ALA A 523 25.85 -6.25 -7.54
N ARG A 524 24.84 -6.03 -8.40
CA ARG A 524 24.96 -5.20 -9.61
C ARG A 524 25.29 -3.75 -9.25
N LEU A 525 24.56 -3.18 -8.31
CA LEU A 525 24.83 -1.83 -7.80
C LEU A 525 26.23 -1.74 -7.18
N TRP A 526 26.61 -2.73 -6.37
CA TRP A 526 27.94 -2.81 -5.74
C TRP A 526 29.08 -2.85 -6.76
N GLN A 527 28.86 -3.48 -7.91
CA GLN A 527 29.79 -3.56 -9.03
C GLN A 527 29.79 -2.31 -9.92
N GLY A 528 28.89 -1.35 -9.67
CA GLY A 528 28.76 -0.12 -10.45
C GLY A 528 28.01 -0.31 -11.77
N GLU A 529 27.20 -1.36 -11.90
CA GLU A 529 26.32 -1.52 -13.05
C GLU A 529 25.19 -0.49 -13.01
N PRO A 530 24.88 0.21 -14.12
CA PRO A 530 23.77 1.14 -14.15
C PRO A 530 22.42 0.40 -14.01
N PRO A 531 21.47 0.94 -13.23
CA PRO A 531 20.10 0.42 -13.17
C PRO A 531 19.43 0.42 -14.55
N ARG A 532 18.52 -0.52 -14.79
CA ARG A 532 17.88 -0.73 -16.09
C ARG A 532 16.37 -0.73 -15.94
N LEU A 533 15.71 -0.03 -16.85
CA LEU A 533 14.25 -0.06 -16.97
C LEU A 533 13.77 -1.45 -17.39
N ASP A 534 12.77 -1.98 -16.69
CA ASP A 534 11.95 -3.09 -17.18
C ASP A 534 11.04 -2.58 -18.32
N PRO A 535 11.23 -3.05 -19.58
CA PRO A 535 10.39 -2.63 -20.69
C PRO A 535 8.92 -2.99 -20.48
N GLU A 536 8.61 -4.08 -19.76
CA GLU A 536 7.24 -4.49 -19.52
C GLU A 536 6.52 -3.52 -18.59
N LEU A 537 7.19 -3.00 -17.55
CA LEU A 537 6.66 -1.91 -16.73
C LEU A 537 6.34 -0.68 -17.59
N ALA A 538 7.28 -0.25 -18.45
CA ALA A 538 7.08 0.91 -19.33
C ALA A 538 5.89 0.73 -20.29
N LEU A 539 5.77 -0.44 -20.93
CA LEU A 539 4.66 -0.77 -21.82
C LEU A 539 3.32 -0.79 -21.07
N ARG A 540 3.26 -1.41 -19.89
CA ARG A 540 2.04 -1.46 -19.05
C ARG A 540 1.55 -0.08 -18.64
N HIS A 541 2.44 0.89 -18.47
CA HIS A 541 2.13 2.26 -18.02
C HIS A 541 2.06 3.30 -19.14
N GLY A 542 2.27 2.91 -20.40
CA GLY A 542 2.17 3.81 -21.55
C GLY A 542 3.38 4.73 -21.74
N TRP A 543 4.53 4.40 -21.16
CA TRP A 543 5.79 5.12 -21.33
C TRP A 543 6.51 4.66 -22.61
N PHE A 544 5.79 4.68 -23.73
CA PHE A 544 6.21 4.04 -24.98
C PHE A 544 7.47 4.64 -25.62
N ASP A 545 7.83 5.88 -25.26
CA ASP A 545 9.06 6.53 -25.69
C ASP A 545 10.31 6.02 -24.95
N LEU A 546 10.14 5.33 -23.81
CA LEU A 546 11.23 4.69 -23.08
C LEU A 546 11.56 3.28 -23.60
N VAL A 547 10.81 2.78 -24.58
CA VAL A 547 10.98 1.45 -25.17
C VAL A 547 11.32 1.59 -26.64
N GLU A 548 12.43 0.96 -27.05
CA GLU A 548 12.95 1.09 -28.41
C GLU A 548 12.15 0.30 -29.46
N ASP A 549 11.51 -0.81 -29.07
CA ASP A 549 10.79 -1.73 -29.97
C ASP A 549 9.44 -1.14 -30.46
N PRO A 550 9.33 -0.72 -31.74
CA PRO A 550 8.11 -0.09 -32.25
C PRO A 550 6.92 -1.06 -32.34
N ALA A 551 7.17 -2.35 -32.57
CA ALA A 551 6.10 -3.34 -32.70
C ALA A 551 5.44 -3.62 -31.34
N ARG A 552 6.27 -3.83 -30.30
CA ARG A 552 5.78 -4.03 -28.92
C ARG A 552 5.06 -2.78 -28.39
N THR A 553 5.58 -1.59 -28.70
CA THR A 553 4.91 -0.34 -28.30
C THR A 553 3.57 -0.13 -29.01
N ALA A 554 3.46 -0.48 -30.31
CA ALA A 554 2.19 -0.43 -31.03
C ALA A 554 1.15 -1.42 -30.47
N GLU A 555 1.55 -2.66 -30.19
CA GLU A 555 0.67 -3.66 -29.57
C GLU A 555 0.16 -3.21 -28.19
N ALA A 556 1.05 -2.67 -27.35
CA ALA A 556 0.68 -2.16 -26.03
C ALA A 556 -0.22 -0.92 -26.10
N ALA A 557 0.02 0.00 -27.06
CA ALA A 557 -0.86 1.16 -27.30
C ALA A 557 -2.27 0.72 -27.74
N LEU A 558 -2.35 -0.30 -28.60
CA LEU A 558 -3.59 -0.89 -29.08
C LEU A 558 -4.40 -1.49 -27.92
N ALA A 559 -3.74 -2.26 -27.04
CA ALA A 559 -4.37 -2.84 -25.85
C ALA A 559 -4.85 -1.79 -24.83
N ARG A 560 -4.21 -0.61 -24.79
CA ARG A 560 -4.59 0.50 -23.91
C ARG A 560 -5.68 1.41 -24.48
N GLY A 561 -5.95 1.35 -25.79
CA GLY A 561 -6.83 2.31 -26.46
C GLY A 561 -6.17 3.67 -26.73
N ASP A 562 -4.84 3.74 -26.74
CA ASP A 562 -4.09 4.99 -26.96
C ASP A 562 -3.81 5.21 -28.46
N VAL A 563 -4.74 5.89 -29.13
CA VAL A 563 -4.66 6.18 -30.56
C VAL A 563 -3.45 7.02 -30.93
N ASP A 564 -3.11 8.03 -30.13
CA ASP A 564 -2.01 8.94 -30.42
C ASP A 564 -0.67 8.20 -30.32
N ALA A 565 -0.52 7.29 -29.35
CA ALA A 565 0.66 6.44 -29.25
C ALA A 565 0.75 5.41 -30.38
N TYR A 566 -0.37 4.80 -30.76
CA TYR A 566 -0.40 3.82 -31.84
C TYR A 566 0.02 4.46 -33.19
N GLU A 567 -0.55 5.62 -33.54
CA GLU A 567 -0.25 6.34 -34.78
C GLU A 567 1.23 6.73 -34.92
N ARG A 568 1.95 6.97 -33.81
CA ARG A 568 3.39 7.25 -33.83
C ARG A 568 4.24 6.03 -34.20
N ARG A 569 3.68 4.82 -34.13
CA ARG A 569 4.42 3.54 -34.24
C ARG A 569 3.94 2.66 -35.40
N ALA A 570 2.66 2.74 -35.76
CA ALA A 570 2.03 1.92 -36.79
C ALA A 570 0.96 2.71 -37.58
N PRO A 571 0.67 2.33 -38.84
CA PRO A 571 -0.39 2.95 -39.63
C PRO A 571 -1.76 2.63 -39.03
N LEU A 572 -2.62 3.63 -38.90
CA LEU A 572 -3.97 3.48 -38.38
C LEU A 572 -4.94 2.99 -39.46
N ASP A 573 -5.24 1.69 -39.44
CA ASP A 573 -6.28 1.08 -40.29
C ASP A 573 -7.62 0.93 -39.55
N ASP A 574 -8.68 0.54 -40.26
CA ASP A 574 -10.02 0.44 -39.69
C ASP A 574 -10.12 -0.62 -38.56
N ALA A 575 -9.32 -1.69 -38.64
CA ALA A 575 -9.31 -2.73 -37.61
C ALA A 575 -8.66 -2.21 -36.32
N ALA A 576 -7.54 -1.51 -36.45
CA ALA A 576 -6.87 -0.85 -35.34
C ALA A 576 -7.77 0.21 -34.68
N VAL A 577 -8.44 1.06 -35.46
CA VAL A 577 -9.42 2.05 -34.94
C VAL A 577 -10.51 1.36 -34.12
N ARG A 578 -11.08 0.28 -34.63
CA ARG A 578 -12.13 -0.46 -33.94
C ARG A 578 -11.63 -1.04 -32.61
N GLN A 579 -10.45 -1.66 -32.62
CA GLN A 579 -9.87 -2.26 -31.43
C GLN A 579 -9.47 -1.20 -30.38
N LEU A 580 -8.93 -0.06 -30.80
CA LEU A 580 -8.65 1.07 -29.92
C LEU A 580 -9.92 1.59 -29.24
N PHE A 581 -11.02 1.73 -30.00
CA PHE A 581 -12.32 2.13 -29.47
C PHE A 581 -12.85 1.11 -28.46
N ASP A 582 -12.84 -0.18 -28.79
CA ASP A 582 -13.35 -1.23 -27.92
C ASP A 582 -12.52 -1.33 -26.62
N ALA A 583 -11.19 -1.19 -26.70
CA ALA A 583 -10.29 -1.15 -25.55
C ALA A 583 -10.56 0.06 -24.64
N ALA A 584 -10.71 1.26 -25.22
CA ALA A 584 -11.06 2.47 -24.49
C ALA A 584 -12.46 2.36 -23.83
N TRP A 585 -13.44 1.80 -24.55
CA TRP A 585 -14.80 1.62 -24.06
C TRP A 585 -14.87 0.67 -22.87
N ALA A 586 -14.16 -0.46 -22.93
CA ALA A 586 -14.08 -1.43 -21.83
C ALA A 586 -13.53 -0.79 -20.54
N ARG A 587 -12.62 0.18 -20.67
CA ARG A 587 -12.03 0.94 -19.57
C ARG A 587 -12.87 2.16 -19.14
N ALA A 588 -13.95 2.46 -19.86
CA ALA A 588 -14.71 3.70 -19.74
C ALA A 588 -13.86 4.97 -19.92
N ASP A 589 -12.81 4.91 -20.75
CA ASP A 589 -12.07 6.08 -21.23
C ASP A 589 -12.81 6.68 -22.44
N PHE A 590 -13.86 7.45 -22.15
CA PHE A 590 -14.72 8.00 -23.19
C PHE A 590 -14.03 9.05 -24.04
N ALA A 591 -13.02 9.75 -23.50
CA ALA A 591 -12.23 10.70 -24.28
C ALA A 591 -11.37 9.98 -25.33
N ALA A 592 -10.77 8.84 -24.99
CA ALA A 592 -10.06 7.99 -25.95
C ALA A 592 -11.00 7.37 -26.99
N CYS A 593 -12.22 6.97 -26.60
CA CYS A 593 -13.24 6.50 -27.54
C CYS A 593 -13.55 7.56 -28.62
N GLU A 594 -13.64 8.83 -28.21
CA GLU A 594 -13.93 9.94 -29.13
C GLU A 594 -12.77 10.21 -30.06
N ARG A 595 -11.54 10.27 -29.54
CA ARG A 595 -10.34 10.41 -30.38
C ARG A 595 -10.25 9.28 -31.40
N ALA A 596 -10.50 8.03 -31.01
CA ALA A 596 -10.51 6.90 -31.95
C ALA A 596 -11.60 7.07 -33.04
N ALA A 597 -12.81 7.50 -32.66
CA ALA A 597 -13.89 7.74 -33.61
C ALA A 597 -13.63 8.92 -34.57
N GLU A 598 -12.94 9.97 -34.11
CA GLU A 598 -12.57 11.14 -34.92
C GLU A 598 -11.45 10.83 -35.93
N ARG A 599 -10.49 10.00 -35.55
CA ARG A 599 -9.38 9.58 -36.41
C ARG A 599 -9.80 8.52 -37.44
N GLY A 600 -10.79 7.71 -37.09
CA GLY A 600 -11.34 6.68 -37.96
C GLY A 600 -12.08 7.21 -39.18
N ARG A 601 -12.16 6.40 -40.24
CA ARG A 601 -13.03 6.70 -41.38
C ARG A 601 -14.51 6.65 -40.94
N PRO A 602 -15.39 7.49 -41.52
CA PRO A 602 -16.82 7.42 -41.24
C PRO A 602 -17.39 6.01 -41.46
N GLY A 603 -18.08 5.48 -40.44
CA GLY A 603 -18.71 4.16 -40.47
C GLY A 603 -17.87 3.01 -39.89
N VAL A 604 -16.59 3.22 -39.55
CA VAL A 604 -15.76 2.21 -38.87
C VAL A 604 -16.29 1.94 -37.45
N ILE A 605 -16.59 3.01 -36.71
CA ILE A 605 -17.33 2.92 -35.45
C ILE A 605 -18.82 3.02 -35.77
N GLY A 606 -19.59 2.01 -35.34
CA GLY A 606 -21.01 1.90 -35.68
C GLY A 606 -21.85 3.05 -35.10
N ALA A 607 -22.97 3.37 -35.76
CA ALA A 607 -23.88 4.42 -35.31
C ALA A 607 -24.42 4.16 -33.88
N ASP A 608 -24.65 2.90 -33.53
CA ASP A 608 -25.09 2.49 -32.20
C ASP A 608 -24.00 2.72 -31.14
N ASP A 609 -22.74 2.44 -31.45
CA ASP A 609 -21.59 2.68 -30.56
C ASP A 609 -21.46 4.18 -30.26
N LEU A 610 -21.52 5.01 -31.29
CA LEU A 610 -21.48 6.47 -31.15
C LEU A 610 -22.69 7.01 -30.37
N THR A 611 -23.88 6.44 -30.60
CA THR A 611 -25.08 6.81 -29.85
C THR A 611 -24.95 6.46 -28.38
N ARG A 612 -24.45 5.25 -28.06
CA ARG A 612 -24.18 4.84 -26.67
C ARG A 612 -23.19 5.77 -26.00
N LEU A 613 -22.07 6.08 -26.66
CA LEU A 613 -21.05 6.99 -26.16
C LEU A 613 -21.63 8.38 -25.85
N ARG A 614 -22.39 8.96 -26.78
CA ARG A 614 -22.92 10.33 -26.63
C ARG A 614 -24.09 10.44 -25.66
N THR A 615 -24.90 9.38 -25.53
CA THR A 615 -26.13 9.40 -24.73
C THR A 615 -26.02 8.66 -23.40
N ARG A 616 -24.81 8.20 -23.05
CA ARG A 616 -24.54 7.50 -21.77
C ARG A 616 -25.01 8.29 -20.56
N ALA A 617 -24.83 9.60 -20.57
CA ALA A 617 -25.29 10.52 -19.52
C ALA A 617 -26.22 11.54 -20.16
N ARG A 618 -27.48 11.58 -19.73
CA ARG A 618 -28.45 12.55 -20.25
C ARG A 618 -29.40 13.03 -19.16
N LEU A 619 -29.84 14.28 -19.29
CA LEU A 619 -30.95 14.78 -18.48
C LEU A 619 -32.28 14.32 -19.10
N THR A 620 -33.15 13.77 -18.27
CA THR A 620 -34.53 13.43 -18.64
C THR A 620 -35.42 14.69 -18.62
N PRO A 621 -36.64 14.63 -19.20
CA PRO A 621 -37.53 15.79 -19.25
C PRO A 621 -37.92 16.36 -17.87
N ASP A 622 -37.86 15.55 -16.82
CA ASP A 622 -38.11 15.96 -15.42
C ASP A 622 -36.88 16.57 -14.73
N GLY A 623 -35.76 16.70 -15.44
CA GLY A 623 -34.51 17.27 -14.93
C GLY A 623 -33.64 16.30 -14.13
N SER A 624 -33.99 15.00 -14.06
CA SER A 624 -33.11 14.00 -13.45
C SER A 624 -32.01 13.53 -14.42
N LEU A 625 -30.90 13.04 -13.87
CA LEU A 625 -29.82 12.39 -14.62
C LEU A 625 -30.17 10.92 -14.82
N LEU A 626 -30.10 10.47 -16.07
CA LEU A 626 -30.10 9.07 -16.46
C LEU A 626 -28.70 8.72 -16.99
N TYR A 627 -28.05 7.77 -16.31
CA TYR A 627 -26.74 7.25 -16.68
C TYR A 627 -26.84 5.78 -17.13
N ARG A 628 -26.19 5.43 -18.23
CA ARG A 628 -26.20 4.09 -18.83
C ARG A 628 -24.80 3.64 -19.22
N LEU A 629 -24.32 2.62 -18.51
CA LEU A 629 -23.07 1.93 -18.80
C LEU A 629 -23.20 0.48 -18.33
N PRO A 630 -23.29 -0.51 -19.24
CA PRO A 630 -23.54 -1.92 -18.89
C PRO A 630 -22.59 -2.47 -17.82
N GLN A 631 -21.31 -2.12 -17.90
CA GLN A 631 -20.26 -2.57 -17.00
C GLN A 631 -20.16 -1.79 -15.68
N ALA A 632 -20.99 -0.77 -15.44
CA ALA A 632 -20.99 -0.04 -14.17
C ALA A 632 -21.84 -0.74 -13.10
N VAL A 633 -21.32 -0.81 -11.87
CA VAL A 633 -22.02 -1.34 -10.68
C VAL A 633 -22.41 -0.25 -9.69
N ARG A 634 -21.72 0.89 -9.69
CA ARG A 634 -22.06 2.09 -8.92
C ARG A 634 -21.69 3.35 -9.72
N VAL A 635 -22.54 4.36 -9.63
CA VAL A 635 -22.30 5.70 -10.18
C VAL A 635 -22.57 6.71 -9.08
N GLU A 636 -21.59 7.55 -8.78
CA GLU A 636 -21.67 8.55 -7.72
C GLU A 636 -21.52 9.94 -8.31
N VAL A 637 -22.32 10.88 -7.83
CA VAL A 637 -22.14 12.31 -8.09
C VAL A 637 -21.24 12.86 -6.99
N VAL A 638 -20.07 13.37 -7.38
CA VAL A 638 -19.11 14.02 -6.49
C VAL A 638 -19.21 15.52 -6.72
N SER A 639 -19.74 16.24 -5.72
CA SER A 639 -19.90 17.69 -5.75
C SER A 639 -18.79 18.34 -4.93
N PRO A 640 -18.13 19.38 -5.44
CA PRO A 640 -17.13 20.08 -4.66
C PRO A 640 -17.78 20.73 -3.43
N ALA A 641 -17.06 20.74 -2.32
CA ALA A 641 -17.42 21.53 -1.15
C ALA A 641 -17.48 23.02 -1.52
N SER A 642 -18.38 23.76 -0.87
CA SER A 642 -18.42 25.22 -0.97
C SER A 642 -17.17 25.88 -0.37
N ASP A 643 -16.53 25.20 0.57
CA ASP A 643 -15.41 25.73 1.34
C ASP A 643 -14.09 25.37 0.64
N SER A 644 -13.19 26.34 0.51
CA SER A 644 -11.89 26.18 -0.18
C SER A 644 -10.75 25.76 0.76
N GLY A 645 -11.07 25.13 1.90
CA GLY A 645 -10.06 24.72 2.87
C GLY A 645 -9.26 23.49 2.40
N PRO A 646 -8.00 23.33 2.85
CA PRO A 646 -7.10 22.21 2.44
C PRO A 646 -7.56 20.81 2.88
N ARG A 647 -8.69 20.72 3.62
CA ARG A 647 -9.35 19.47 4.02
C ARG A 647 -10.85 19.48 3.74
N ALA A 648 -11.30 20.33 2.82
CA ALA A 648 -12.69 20.36 2.42
C ALA A 648 -13.10 19.00 1.85
N ARG A 649 -14.16 18.41 2.42
CA ARG A 649 -14.67 17.11 1.99
C ARG A 649 -15.78 17.31 0.96
N PRO A 650 -15.75 16.59 -0.18
CA PRO A 650 -16.77 16.75 -1.20
C PRO A 650 -18.08 16.13 -0.72
N GLY A 651 -19.19 16.59 -1.32
CA GLY A 651 -20.46 15.88 -1.22
C GLY A 651 -20.44 14.67 -2.16
N VAL A 652 -20.63 13.46 -1.65
CA VAL A 652 -20.74 12.24 -2.45
C VAL A 652 -22.15 11.69 -2.34
N ARG A 653 -22.78 11.41 -3.48
CA ARG A 653 -24.12 10.83 -3.53
C ARG A 653 -24.21 9.76 -4.61
N ALA A 654 -24.48 8.53 -4.21
CA ALA A 654 -24.78 7.45 -5.16
C ALA A 654 -26.07 7.73 -5.95
N LEU A 655 -26.07 7.38 -7.23
CA LEU A 655 -27.27 7.28 -8.05
C LEU A 655 -27.98 5.96 -7.74
N GLU A 656 -29.31 5.96 -7.86
CA GLU A 656 -30.11 4.75 -7.70
C GLU A 656 -29.92 3.84 -8.92
N ARG A 657 -29.55 2.57 -8.68
CA ARG A 657 -29.47 1.56 -9.75
C ARG A 657 -30.87 1.01 -10.04
N THR A 658 -31.47 1.45 -11.14
CA THR A 658 -32.84 1.05 -11.54
C THR A 658 -32.89 -0.18 -12.45
N ALA A 659 -31.79 -0.50 -13.13
CA ALA A 659 -31.61 -1.73 -13.89
C ALA A 659 -30.10 -2.07 -14.01
N PRO A 660 -29.70 -3.26 -14.49
CA PRO A 660 -28.30 -3.54 -14.80
C PRO A 660 -27.69 -2.44 -15.70
N GLY A 661 -26.60 -1.84 -15.25
CA GLY A 661 -25.92 -0.75 -15.94
C GLY A 661 -26.73 0.54 -16.13
N THR A 662 -27.87 0.71 -15.44
CA THR A 662 -28.71 1.91 -15.55
C THR A 662 -28.90 2.55 -14.18
N PHE A 663 -28.62 3.85 -14.11
CA PHE A 663 -28.63 4.63 -12.88
C PHE A 663 -29.43 5.92 -13.05
N THR A 664 -30.18 6.31 -12.04
CA THR A 664 -30.99 7.53 -12.04
C THR A 664 -30.81 8.33 -10.76
N GLY A 665 -30.94 9.65 -10.84
CA GLY A 665 -30.99 10.52 -9.68
C GLY A 665 -30.93 11.99 -10.04
N PRO A 666 -30.89 12.90 -9.05
CA PRO A 666 -30.81 14.34 -9.32
C PRO A 666 -29.62 14.72 -10.21
N ALA A 667 -29.82 15.71 -11.08
CA ALA A 667 -28.77 16.26 -11.93
C ALA A 667 -27.58 16.81 -11.11
N PRO A 668 -26.35 16.67 -11.59
CA PRO A 668 -25.18 17.25 -10.92
C PRO A 668 -25.19 18.77 -10.97
N GLY A 669 -24.84 19.38 -9.82
CA GLY A 669 -24.61 20.82 -9.71
C GLY A 669 -23.38 21.29 -10.50
N PRO A 670 -23.13 22.62 -10.58
CA PRO A 670 -21.92 23.16 -11.19
C PRO A 670 -20.65 22.59 -10.55
N GLY A 671 -19.66 22.21 -11.37
CA GLY A 671 -18.38 21.69 -10.91
C GLY A 671 -18.41 20.24 -10.37
N ALA A 672 -19.57 19.59 -10.34
CA ALA A 672 -19.68 18.20 -9.94
C ALA A 672 -19.24 17.25 -11.07
N LEU A 673 -18.63 16.13 -10.68
CA LEU A 673 -18.20 15.05 -11.56
C LEU A 673 -18.96 13.76 -11.25
N LEU A 674 -18.92 12.80 -12.18
CA LEU A 674 -19.36 11.43 -11.93
C LEU A 674 -18.15 10.55 -11.62
N LEU A 675 -18.29 9.69 -10.62
CA LEU A 675 -17.34 8.64 -10.31
C LEU A 675 -18.00 7.28 -10.56
N LEU A 676 -17.42 6.49 -11.44
CA LEU A 676 -17.95 5.20 -11.86
C LEU A 676 -17.13 4.10 -11.19
N THR A 677 -17.80 3.14 -10.54
CA THR A 677 -17.19 1.85 -10.18
C THR A 677 -17.69 0.80 -11.16
N LEU A 678 -16.76 0.14 -11.86
CA LEU A 678 -17.07 -0.92 -12.81
C LEU A 678 -17.11 -2.30 -12.14
N ASP A 679 -17.71 -3.27 -12.82
CA ASP A 679 -17.76 -4.68 -12.41
C ASP A 679 -16.37 -5.30 -12.19
N SER A 680 -15.37 -4.86 -12.93
CA SER A 680 -13.94 -5.18 -12.76
C SER A 680 -13.30 -4.59 -11.51
N GLY A 681 -14.01 -3.77 -10.72
CA GLY A 681 -13.46 -3.03 -9.60
C GLY A 681 -12.68 -1.77 -9.99
N ARG A 682 -12.55 -1.47 -11.30
CA ARG A 682 -11.99 -0.21 -11.80
C ARG A 682 -12.84 0.98 -11.36
N VAL A 683 -12.19 2.05 -10.95
CA VAL A 683 -12.83 3.35 -10.70
C VAL A 683 -12.35 4.39 -11.70
N VAL A 684 -13.28 5.12 -12.33
CA VAL A 684 -12.97 6.18 -13.32
C VAL A 684 -13.86 7.41 -13.15
N TRP A 685 -13.36 8.56 -13.59
CA TRP A 685 -14.10 9.81 -13.66
C TRP A 685 -14.84 9.96 -14.99
N ASP A 686 -16.04 10.53 -14.95
CA ASP A 686 -16.80 10.95 -16.13
C ASP A 686 -17.47 12.31 -15.88
N GLU A 687 -17.87 12.97 -16.96
CA GLU A 687 -18.52 14.28 -16.94
C GLU A 687 -19.95 14.20 -17.47
N VAL A 688 -20.86 14.97 -16.87
CA VAL A 688 -22.18 15.18 -17.49
C VAL A 688 -22.07 16.28 -18.53
N ARG A 689 -22.13 15.88 -19.79
CA ARG A 689 -22.22 16.81 -20.90
C ARG A 689 -23.56 17.54 -20.87
N ARG A 690 -23.51 18.84 -20.62
CA ARG A 690 -24.63 19.73 -20.84
C ARG A 690 -24.60 20.09 -22.33
N GLY A 691 -25.37 19.34 -23.12
CA GLY A 691 -25.60 19.62 -24.54
C GLY A 691 -26.32 20.94 -24.74
#